data_AF-A0A8H7VGR4-F1
#
_entry.id   AF-A0A8H7VGR4-F1
#
_cell.length_a   1.000
_cell.length_b   1.000
_cell.length_c   1.000
_cell.angle_alpha   90.00
_cell.angle_beta   90.00
_cell.angle_gamma   90.00
#
_symmetry.space_group_name_H-M   'P 1'
#
loop_
_entity.id
_entity.type
_entity.pdbx_description
1 polymer ?
#
loop_
_entity_poly.entity_id
_entity_poly.type
_entity_poly.pdbx_seq_one_letter_code
_entity_poly.pdbx_strand_id
1 'polypeptide(L)'
;MMIKWGWTWLFLIFICSLRACYLHWLSTSELRTKGSGVVPWYRFHQPASPQIKPFSSENDNIVIDNTSSNLFYFIQISDLHLSKYRARGHTLHFLHFVRSILPIVKPNFVVVTGDLTDAKDIRRITSQQYKEEWDIYRQTIEQGAQYMPWYDMRGNHDCFDLPSWQSHVNFYRTHGKSADLMEAGQGIYEWQLTPSYGKYRFVAIDACPKRGPSRPFNFFGYLTSKTMDRLADILQPESHYNHTFVFSHYPTTTMVFGVSSKGHGFRDLAKRYSIYFCGHLHRLTAGLGEILKWYDPNGHSLELELGDMMVHGVYRIVAVDHDMISFVDVELPRRQLELHTTNPIQANGDILWPARIHPAPIILITNPKDARYALPHKEPLHRIQQSQHIRFLIFSDQAPKDLEVSIMIDGEPHPVAATRSISKVTNKPHDPPLWTAPWNPSQLNQASLHTIEIRVTTADGQVGKSSIVFRLDNHRAKIAGGPGEFIISSNMVIVLQGVTLFAIALMLLVLILPKFYDEEYEAISRKLLERIHRLEEEQYEPLSSCGRGRGLLRRRRSKLRRQVYIWTLRFLQLSREQPSCWLASVLFILALITLPWFRAEFIPSAPPNERYGTFYLWGLKFANEWIPIADTWMFAAEQVWLNVVVFVILFAWRSVDNLNSNNAIYQQENASQQQKRPQRQLHEYPWFKGLEVVYWLWRVSELMALAAFYGGASALVYNILVIWISFVGYNLAWGKGGIFNQKRRSSSFPILECPCNEEDDNRNVLHPINNTTISKEQQQQQHGDNVYPLSLAITKASDDMMTVHGSSTSNPNSSSSGESSSSASSTPFNGSPRFWAKNRKRMEYQDEQLRRSKWAIIRWFRLDRLQPERAVTSYWVSSKTLLFIRIPIALYSTVIMWASIGTTAQEGDFQRYFAHFTQLTFIGLHAYLITVLYHNVCYLRTSQPHQPNSFFNQPSVLNYLFSYLYHSIVVFNIITPIVYWCALAPMASTAANQETITKDEPPVLWWVTTSLHGVSFVLMMMEVIFSRMTLYVNMVLLVFINVVLYMFLTFIIYATTGWWVYGFLDWGQGGKTAGWYIGIGAAFIVVYFVQFLFHMLRDWVARKLGRNPRKPEMRQVNENDEEAGQLRDSGIDTSQLPRY
;
A
#
# COMPACT_ATOMS: atom_id res chain seq x y z
N MET A 1 3.55 23.98 -47.37
CA MET A 1 3.67 22.59 -46.84
C MET A 1 3.53 22.64 -45.33
N MET A 2 2.31 22.44 -44.79
CA MET A 2 2.10 22.46 -43.33
C MET A 2 2.47 21.09 -42.74
N ILE A 3 3.49 21.05 -41.91
CA ILE A 3 3.80 19.87 -41.10
C ILE A 3 2.74 19.79 -40.00
N LYS A 4 1.77 18.87 -40.13
CA LYS A 4 0.74 18.69 -39.08
C LYS A 4 1.44 18.30 -37.78
N TRP A 5 1.28 19.09 -36.73
CA TRP A 5 2.08 19.00 -35.50
C TRP A 5 2.12 17.59 -34.87
N GLY A 6 1.04 16.80 -35.00
CA GLY A 6 1.01 15.40 -34.58
C GLY A 6 2.14 14.54 -35.18
N TRP A 7 2.52 14.74 -36.45
CA TRP A 7 3.64 14.03 -37.08
C TRP A 7 4.99 14.39 -36.47
N THR A 8 5.21 15.66 -36.11
CA THR A 8 6.42 16.10 -35.40
C THR A 8 6.55 15.41 -34.04
N TRP A 9 5.45 15.26 -33.31
CA TRP A 9 5.44 14.58 -32.02
C TRP A 9 5.57 13.04 -32.15
N LEU A 10 5.01 12.42 -33.19
CA LEU A 10 5.29 11.01 -33.49
C LEU A 10 6.75 10.78 -33.90
N PHE A 11 7.36 11.69 -34.67
CA PHE A 11 8.78 11.59 -35.03
C PHE A 11 9.69 11.72 -33.80
N LEU A 12 9.37 12.64 -32.87
CA LEU A 12 10.08 12.72 -31.60
C LEU A 12 9.88 11.46 -30.73
N ILE A 13 8.65 10.94 -30.62
CA ILE A 13 8.38 9.65 -29.95
C ILE A 13 9.18 8.52 -30.59
N PHE A 14 9.31 8.49 -31.92
CA PHE A 14 10.08 7.48 -32.64
C PHE A 14 11.58 7.58 -32.32
N ILE A 15 12.18 8.77 -32.36
CA ILE A 15 13.58 8.99 -31.93
C ILE A 15 13.78 8.57 -30.47
N CYS A 16 12.87 8.95 -29.58
CA CYS A 16 12.91 8.56 -28.17
C CYS A 16 12.75 7.04 -27.99
N SER A 17 11.92 6.38 -28.80
CA SER A 17 11.76 4.92 -28.82
C SER A 17 13.03 4.22 -29.30
N LEU A 18 13.69 4.71 -30.36
CA LEU A 18 14.98 4.19 -30.81
C LEU A 18 16.04 4.31 -29.70
N ARG A 19 16.08 5.45 -29.00
CA ARG A 19 16.98 5.65 -27.85
C ARG A 19 16.62 4.77 -26.65
N ALA A 20 15.34 4.54 -26.38
CA ALA A 20 14.87 3.62 -25.34
C ALA A 20 15.29 2.17 -25.66
N CYS A 21 15.07 1.70 -26.89
CA CYS A 21 15.55 0.40 -27.37
C CYS A 21 17.08 0.28 -27.26
N TYR A 22 17.83 1.32 -27.60
CA TYR A 22 19.29 1.34 -27.45
C TYR A 22 19.75 1.29 -25.99
N LEU A 23 19.10 2.01 -25.08
CA LEU A 23 19.40 1.97 -23.64
C LEU A 23 19.08 0.59 -23.05
N HIS A 24 17.94 0.00 -23.38
CA HIS A 24 17.58 -1.37 -23.01
C HIS A 24 18.56 -2.40 -23.58
N TRP A 25 18.99 -2.23 -24.83
CA TRP A 25 19.98 -3.10 -25.49
C TRP A 25 21.33 -3.03 -24.78
N LEU A 26 21.78 -1.85 -24.35
CA LEU A 26 22.99 -1.69 -23.56
C LEU A 26 22.85 -2.31 -22.15
N SER A 27 21.76 -2.02 -21.43
CA SER A 27 21.61 -2.48 -20.04
C SER A 27 21.46 -3.99 -19.91
N THR A 28 20.79 -4.63 -20.86
CA THR A 28 20.63 -6.11 -20.91
C THR A 28 21.73 -6.82 -21.68
N SER A 29 22.88 -6.17 -21.93
CA SER A 29 23.96 -6.75 -22.75
C SER A 29 24.60 -8.00 -22.15
N GLU A 30 24.71 -8.12 -20.82
CA GLU A 30 25.21 -9.33 -20.14
C GLU A 30 24.19 -10.48 -20.12
N LEU A 31 22.93 -10.23 -20.46
CA LEU A 31 21.85 -11.23 -20.55
C LEU A 31 21.74 -11.85 -21.97
N ARG A 32 22.59 -11.43 -22.91
CA ARG A 32 22.59 -11.89 -24.31
C ARG A 32 23.94 -12.49 -24.73
N THR A 33 23.87 -13.40 -25.70
CA THR A 33 25.04 -14.10 -26.24
C THR A 33 25.85 -13.20 -27.17
N LYS A 34 27.19 -13.22 -27.05
CA LYS A 34 28.07 -12.46 -27.96
C LYS A 34 27.90 -12.98 -29.39
N GLY A 35 27.63 -12.09 -30.33
CA GLY A 35 27.35 -12.42 -31.74
C GLY A 35 25.86 -12.44 -32.13
N SER A 36 24.92 -12.33 -31.17
CA SER A 36 23.48 -12.27 -31.44
C SER A 36 22.99 -10.93 -32.02
N GLY A 37 23.47 -10.57 -33.21
CA GLY A 37 22.95 -9.43 -33.98
C GLY A 37 21.48 -9.61 -34.33
N VAL A 38 20.60 -8.82 -33.68
CA VAL A 38 19.12 -8.76 -33.86
C VAL A 38 18.50 -10.13 -34.23
N VAL A 39 18.72 -11.14 -33.38
CA VAL A 39 18.07 -12.44 -33.55
C VAL A 39 16.55 -12.24 -33.44
N PRO A 40 15.74 -12.62 -34.45
CA PRO A 40 14.32 -12.32 -34.42
C PRO A 40 13.58 -13.10 -33.33
N TRP A 41 12.72 -12.40 -32.59
CA TRP A 41 11.91 -12.92 -31.48
C TRP A 41 10.94 -14.06 -31.85
N TYR A 42 10.87 -14.42 -33.13
CA TYR A 42 10.06 -15.50 -33.70
C TYR A 42 10.89 -16.70 -34.25
N ARG A 43 12.21 -16.77 -34.01
CA ARG A 43 13.05 -17.94 -34.38
C ARG A 43 13.64 -18.69 -33.18
N PHE A 44 12.77 -19.13 -32.28
CA PHE A 44 13.07 -20.30 -31.45
C PHE A 44 12.59 -21.56 -32.16
N HIS A 45 13.48 -22.19 -32.95
CA HIS A 45 13.31 -23.62 -33.21
C HIS A 45 13.52 -24.33 -31.87
N GLN A 46 12.45 -24.83 -31.27
CA GLN A 46 12.60 -25.81 -30.21
C GLN A 46 13.27 -27.04 -30.84
N PRO A 47 14.47 -27.46 -30.43
CA PRO A 47 14.88 -28.83 -30.69
C PRO A 47 13.80 -29.71 -30.05
N ALA A 48 13.25 -30.66 -30.83
CA ALA A 48 12.11 -31.45 -30.40
C ALA A 48 12.44 -32.09 -29.05
N SER A 49 11.77 -31.62 -27.98
CA SER A 49 12.04 -32.14 -26.64
C SER A 49 11.78 -33.64 -26.66
N PRO A 50 12.77 -34.50 -26.35
CA PRO A 50 12.53 -35.93 -26.31
C PRO A 50 11.37 -36.17 -25.34
N GLN A 51 10.34 -36.88 -25.79
CA GLN A 51 9.19 -37.15 -24.94
C GLN A 51 9.67 -37.98 -23.75
N ILE A 52 9.68 -37.36 -22.57
CA ILE A 52 9.94 -38.04 -21.31
C ILE A 52 8.76 -38.98 -21.08
N LYS A 53 8.90 -40.22 -21.57
CA LYS A 53 7.95 -41.29 -21.30
C LYS A 53 7.78 -41.40 -19.77
N PRO A 54 6.55 -41.59 -19.26
CA PRO A 54 6.36 -41.89 -17.84
C PRO A 54 7.14 -43.15 -17.47
N PHE A 55 7.54 -43.27 -16.21
CA PHE A 55 8.27 -44.43 -15.68
C PHE A 55 7.52 -45.73 -16.01
N SER A 56 8.15 -46.61 -16.79
CA SER A 56 7.55 -47.89 -17.20
C SER A 56 7.66 -48.92 -16.07
N SER A 57 6.51 -49.36 -15.55
CA SER A 57 6.43 -50.40 -14.51
C SER A 57 6.86 -51.80 -14.99
N GLU A 58 7.04 -52.00 -16.30
CA GLU A 58 7.33 -53.32 -16.91
C GLU A 58 8.70 -53.92 -16.53
N ASN A 59 9.59 -53.15 -15.89
CA ASN A 59 10.91 -53.64 -15.42
C ASN A 59 11.28 -53.15 -14.00
N ASP A 60 10.34 -52.57 -13.24
CA ASP A 60 10.63 -52.03 -11.91
C ASP A 60 10.33 -53.09 -10.82
N ASN A 61 11.37 -53.81 -10.39
CA ASN A 61 11.28 -54.85 -9.36
C ASN A 61 11.38 -54.29 -7.92
N ILE A 62 11.39 -52.97 -7.74
CA ILE A 62 11.63 -52.33 -6.43
C ILE A 62 10.32 -52.18 -5.65
N VAL A 63 10.07 -53.13 -4.74
CA VAL A 63 8.94 -53.11 -3.80
C VAL A 63 9.32 -52.33 -2.53
N ILE A 64 8.44 -51.42 -2.11
CA ILE A 64 8.61 -50.64 -0.88
C ILE A 64 8.24 -51.50 0.34
N ASP A 65 9.25 -51.85 1.15
CA ASP A 65 9.17 -52.78 2.30
C ASP A 65 9.39 -52.08 3.66
N ASN A 66 9.75 -52.86 4.70
CA ASN A 66 10.03 -52.35 6.04
C ASN A 66 11.49 -51.93 6.32
N THR A 67 12.39 -52.00 5.33
CA THR A 67 13.84 -51.84 5.53
C THR A 67 14.32 -50.39 5.36
N SER A 68 15.40 -50.00 6.06
CA SER A 68 16.10 -48.72 5.83
C SER A 68 17.00 -48.72 4.57
N SER A 69 16.62 -49.47 3.54
CA SER A 69 17.17 -49.40 2.19
C SER A 69 16.67 -48.16 1.43
N ASN A 70 17.38 -47.77 0.37
CA ASN A 70 16.97 -46.78 -0.63
C ASN A 70 16.51 -45.39 -0.10
N LEU A 71 16.97 -45.03 1.10
CA LEU A 71 16.54 -43.86 1.86
C LEU A 71 17.73 -42.97 2.26
N PHE A 72 17.63 -41.67 1.95
CA PHE A 72 18.49 -40.60 2.50
C PHE A 72 17.66 -39.33 2.77
N TYR A 73 18.15 -38.42 3.61
CA TYR A 73 17.46 -37.16 3.89
C TYR A 73 18.40 -36.00 4.26
N PHE A 74 17.98 -34.77 3.94
CA PHE A 74 18.73 -33.54 4.15
C PHE A 74 17.84 -32.43 4.71
N ILE A 75 18.44 -31.33 5.17
CA ILE A 75 17.71 -30.13 5.62
C ILE A 75 17.96 -28.95 4.67
N GLN A 76 16.91 -28.21 4.34
CA GLN A 76 17.00 -26.83 3.86
C GLN A 76 16.67 -25.87 5.04
N ILE A 77 17.49 -24.83 5.20
CA ILE A 77 17.18 -23.62 5.98
C ILE A 77 17.37 -22.39 5.09
N SER A 78 16.77 -21.26 5.46
CA SER A 78 16.80 -20.05 4.64
C SER A 78 16.56 -18.81 5.49
N ASP A 79 17.00 -17.65 5.00
CA ASP A 79 16.63 -16.32 5.51
C ASP A 79 16.91 -16.23 7.03
N LEU A 80 18.17 -16.48 7.37
CA LEU A 80 18.68 -16.52 8.75
C LEU A 80 18.72 -15.12 9.35
N HIS A 81 19.14 -14.15 8.52
CA HIS A 81 19.36 -12.76 8.87
C HIS A 81 20.07 -12.58 10.21
N LEU A 82 21.25 -13.19 10.40
CA LEU A 82 22.01 -13.02 11.63
C LEU A 82 22.26 -11.53 11.88
N SER A 83 21.85 -11.04 13.05
CA SER A 83 21.80 -9.61 13.32
C SER A 83 22.51 -9.25 14.61
N LYS A 84 23.49 -8.35 14.54
CA LYS A 84 24.14 -7.77 15.72
C LYS A 84 23.19 -6.88 16.54
N TYR A 85 22.05 -6.53 15.95
CA TYR A 85 21.05 -5.61 16.50
C TYR A 85 19.74 -6.30 16.92
N ARG A 86 19.62 -7.63 17.00
CA ARG A 86 18.32 -8.28 17.31
C ARG A 86 18.44 -9.44 18.30
N ALA A 87 17.65 -9.38 19.38
CA ALA A 87 17.70 -10.28 20.55
C ALA A 87 16.63 -11.40 20.58
N ARG A 88 15.74 -11.43 19.58
CA ARG A 88 14.71 -12.45 19.34
C ARG A 88 14.65 -12.71 17.84
N GLY A 89 14.31 -13.93 17.45
CA GLY A 89 14.42 -14.33 16.05
C GLY A 89 15.88 -14.36 15.60
N HIS A 90 16.12 -14.21 14.30
CA HIS A 90 17.45 -14.04 13.71
C HIS A 90 18.46 -15.08 14.25
N THR A 91 19.57 -14.59 14.82
CA THR A 91 20.62 -15.29 15.55
C THR A 91 20.11 -16.33 16.53
N LEU A 92 19.07 -16.04 17.33
CA LEU A 92 18.57 -16.96 18.33
C LEU A 92 17.94 -18.23 17.71
N HIS A 93 17.18 -18.06 16.63
CA HIS A 93 16.58 -19.19 15.92
C HIS A 93 17.65 -20.07 15.27
N PHE A 94 18.67 -19.46 14.65
CA PHE A 94 19.81 -20.19 14.08
C PHE A 94 20.62 -20.96 15.14
N LEU A 95 20.91 -20.32 16.29
CA LEU A 95 21.59 -20.96 17.41
C LEU A 95 20.79 -22.16 17.95
N HIS A 96 19.47 -22.03 18.15
CA HIS A 96 18.64 -23.17 18.58
C HIS A 96 18.53 -24.28 17.52
N PHE A 97 18.48 -23.94 16.22
CA PHE A 97 18.50 -24.93 15.14
C PHE A 97 19.78 -25.78 15.21
N VAL A 98 20.96 -25.16 15.30
CA VAL A 98 22.24 -25.88 15.40
C VAL A 98 22.38 -26.61 16.75
N ARG A 99 21.99 -25.98 17.86
CA ARG A 99 22.20 -26.51 19.22
C ARG A 99 21.25 -27.65 19.61
N SER A 100 20.01 -27.61 19.11
CA SER A 100 18.91 -28.48 19.56
C SER A 100 18.33 -29.34 18.44
N ILE A 101 18.06 -28.78 17.26
CA ILE A 101 17.38 -29.53 16.17
C ILE A 101 18.36 -30.42 15.40
N LEU A 102 19.52 -29.90 14.98
CA LEU A 102 20.49 -30.63 14.17
C LEU A 102 20.97 -31.95 14.83
N PRO A 103 21.21 -32.02 16.15
CA PRO A 103 21.56 -33.26 16.84
C PRO A 103 20.41 -34.29 16.94
N ILE A 104 19.16 -33.87 16.80
CA ILE A 104 17.98 -34.75 16.79
C ILE A 104 17.75 -35.31 15.38
N VAL A 105 17.80 -34.46 14.36
CA VAL A 105 17.50 -34.86 12.97
C VAL A 105 18.64 -35.65 12.33
N LYS A 106 19.90 -35.25 12.57
CA LYS A 106 21.11 -35.89 12.01
C LYS A 106 21.04 -36.14 10.48
N PRO A 107 20.85 -35.10 9.65
CA PRO A 107 20.73 -35.25 8.19
C PRO A 107 22.04 -35.66 7.53
N ASN A 108 21.96 -36.08 6.27
CA ASN A 108 23.13 -36.32 5.42
C ASN A 108 23.93 -35.03 5.13
N PHE A 109 23.25 -33.88 5.05
CA PHE A 109 23.81 -32.53 4.90
C PHE A 109 22.76 -31.46 5.21
N VAL A 110 23.21 -30.20 5.35
CA VAL A 110 22.37 -29.00 5.45
C VAL A 110 22.64 -28.10 4.23
N VAL A 111 21.59 -27.48 3.68
CA VAL A 111 21.68 -26.43 2.67
C VAL A 111 21.06 -25.14 3.18
N VAL A 112 21.73 -24.00 2.95
CA VAL A 112 21.27 -22.65 3.32
C VAL A 112 21.00 -21.82 2.07
N THR A 113 19.74 -21.51 1.78
CA THR A 113 19.33 -20.74 0.59
C THR A 113 19.41 -19.22 0.79
N GLY A 114 20.57 -18.75 1.26
CA GLY A 114 20.90 -17.33 1.37
C GLY A 114 20.32 -16.58 2.56
N ASP A 115 20.56 -15.27 2.53
CA ASP A 115 20.32 -14.29 3.60
C ASP A 115 20.83 -14.76 4.95
N LEU A 116 22.15 -14.95 4.96
CA LEU A 116 22.94 -15.35 6.13
C LEU A 116 22.98 -14.22 7.16
N THR A 117 22.96 -12.95 6.72
CA THR A 117 23.09 -11.75 7.55
C THR A 117 21.87 -10.81 7.47
N ASP A 118 21.59 -10.01 8.51
CA ASP A 118 20.54 -8.98 8.43
C ASP A 118 21.05 -7.79 7.61
N ALA A 119 22.32 -7.38 7.76
CA ALA A 119 22.95 -6.30 6.99
C ALA A 119 22.18 -4.95 7.00
N LYS A 120 21.19 -4.78 7.89
CA LYS A 120 20.39 -3.56 8.08
C LYS A 120 20.95 -2.74 9.24
N ASP A 121 20.86 -1.41 9.18
CA ASP A 121 21.13 -0.59 10.37
C ASP A 121 20.09 -0.80 11.49
N ILE A 122 20.42 -0.32 12.69
CA ILE A 122 19.58 -0.45 13.89
C ILE A 122 18.16 0.14 13.73
N ARG A 123 18.00 1.13 12.85
CA ARG A 123 16.71 1.79 12.51
C ARG A 123 15.99 1.12 11.34
N ARG A 124 16.64 0.20 10.65
CA ARG A 124 16.25 -0.38 9.35
C ARG A 124 15.92 0.69 8.32
N ILE A 125 16.81 1.67 8.18
CA ILE A 125 16.81 2.64 7.08
C ILE A 125 17.88 2.21 6.06
N THR A 126 19.15 2.35 6.39
CA THR A 126 20.28 1.95 5.53
C THR A 126 20.63 0.46 5.67
N SER A 127 21.55 0.00 4.83
CA SER A 127 22.08 -1.37 4.85
C SER A 127 23.55 -1.40 4.42
N GLN A 128 24.36 -2.18 5.13
CA GLN A 128 25.79 -2.40 4.90
C GLN A 128 26.24 -3.74 5.50
N GLN A 129 27.38 -4.27 5.05
CA GLN A 129 27.94 -5.51 5.58
C GLN A 129 28.57 -5.34 6.97
N TYR A 130 28.10 -6.06 7.97
CA TYR A 130 28.66 -6.06 9.33
C TYR A 130 29.49 -7.31 9.59
N LYS A 131 30.80 -7.13 9.84
CA LYS A 131 31.71 -8.26 10.08
C LYS A 131 31.24 -9.15 11.26
N GLU A 132 30.65 -8.56 12.30
CA GLU A 132 30.20 -9.32 13.48
C GLU A 132 29.07 -10.30 13.14
N GLU A 133 28.19 -9.98 12.18
CA GLU A 133 27.12 -10.90 11.73
C GLU A 133 27.71 -12.11 10.99
N TRP A 134 28.77 -11.88 10.22
CA TRP A 134 29.55 -12.90 9.53
C TRP A 134 30.45 -13.73 10.46
N ASP A 135 31.02 -13.13 11.50
CA ASP A 135 31.75 -13.84 12.56
C ASP A 135 30.81 -14.81 13.30
N ILE A 136 29.59 -14.35 13.64
CA ILE A 136 28.57 -15.19 14.29
C ILE A 136 28.19 -16.36 13.39
N TYR A 137 27.97 -16.14 12.08
CA TYR A 137 27.68 -17.21 11.12
C TYR A 137 28.74 -18.30 11.15
N ARG A 138 30.00 -17.90 10.95
CA ARG A 138 31.13 -18.81 10.82
C ARG A 138 31.38 -19.59 12.11
N GLN A 139 31.44 -18.91 13.26
CA GLN A 139 31.73 -19.55 14.54
C GLN A 139 30.62 -20.51 14.98
N THR A 140 29.35 -20.18 14.72
CA THR A 140 28.21 -21.07 15.00
C THR A 140 28.34 -22.40 14.23
N ILE A 141 28.79 -22.35 12.97
CA ILE A 141 29.01 -23.56 12.15
C ILE A 141 30.28 -24.31 12.60
N GLU A 142 31.39 -23.61 12.80
CA GLU A 142 32.67 -24.22 13.18
C GLU A 142 32.63 -24.90 14.55
N GLN A 143 31.86 -24.37 15.50
CA GLN A 143 31.74 -24.93 16.86
C GLN A 143 30.53 -25.86 17.03
N GLY A 144 29.39 -25.55 16.38
CA GLY A 144 28.14 -26.30 16.57
C GLY A 144 27.83 -27.35 15.51
N ALA A 145 28.44 -27.24 14.31
CA ALA A 145 28.15 -28.08 13.15
C ALA A 145 29.42 -28.59 12.44
N GLN A 146 30.57 -28.62 13.13
CA GLN A 146 31.91 -28.87 12.58
C GLN A 146 32.00 -30.03 11.56
N TYR A 147 31.32 -31.14 11.84
CA TYR A 147 31.35 -32.39 11.04
C TYR A 147 30.12 -32.57 10.12
N MET A 148 29.19 -31.61 10.09
CA MET A 148 28.02 -31.64 9.21
C MET A 148 28.41 -31.09 7.83
N PRO A 149 28.22 -31.83 6.72
CA PRO A 149 28.39 -31.25 5.40
C PRO A 149 27.36 -30.13 5.21
N TRP A 150 27.87 -28.93 4.92
CA TRP A 150 27.12 -27.68 5.00
C TRP A 150 27.33 -26.87 3.74
N TYR A 151 26.24 -26.62 3.03
CA TYR A 151 26.23 -25.99 1.72
C TYR A 151 25.49 -24.65 1.79
N ASP A 152 26.14 -23.55 1.42
CA ASP A 152 25.55 -22.22 1.46
C ASP A 152 25.72 -21.45 0.14
N MET A 153 25.00 -20.34 0.06
CA MET A 153 25.05 -19.34 -1.00
C MET A 153 24.66 -17.99 -0.41
N ARG A 154 24.89 -16.90 -1.15
CA ARG A 154 24.46 -15.55 -0.73
C ARG A 154 22.98 -15.31 -1.05
N GLY A 155 22.31 -14.56 -0.18
CA GLY A 155 21.07 -13.87 -0.53
C GLY A 155 21.26 -12.38 -0.76
N ASN A 156 20.17 -11.63 -0.99
CA ASN A 156 20.27 -10.22 -1.35
C ASN A 156 20.83 -9.35 -0.21
N HIS A 157 20.63 -9.72 1.05
CA HIS A 157 21.20 -9.05 2.22
C HIS A 157 22.71 -9.23 2.34
N ASP A 158 23.21 -10.43 2.05
CA ASP A 158 24.64 -10.76 1.98
C ASP A 158 25.37 -10.02 0.84
N CYS A 159 24.59 -9.30 0.03
CA CYS A 159 25.01 -8.51 -1.11
C CYS A 159 24.59 -7.02 -0.99
N PHE A 160 24.03 -6.55 0.13
CA PHE A 160 23.80 -5.10 0.34
C PHE A 160 25.11 -4.34 0.53
N ASP A 161 25.23 -3.15 -0.10
CA ASP A 161 26.43 -2.31 -0.08
C ASP A 161 27.71 -3.09 -0.44
N LEU A 162 27.67 -3.81 -1.56
CA LEU A 162 28.75 -4.68 -2.03
C LEU A 162 29.39 -4.11 -3.32
N PRO A 163 30.57 -3.45 -3.25
CA PRO A 163 31.20 -2.78 -4.39
C PRO A 163 31.57 -3.72 -5.53
N SER A 164 32.03 -4.93 -5.21
CA SER A 164 32.25 -6.04 -6.13
C SER A 164 32.47 -7.34 -5.33
N TRP A 165 32.43 -8.49 -6.00
CA TRP A 165 32.77 -9.79 -5.38
C TRP A 165 34.25 -9.92 -4.94
N GLN A 166 35.14 -9.04 -5.37
CA GLN A 166 36.54 -8.97 -4.90
C GLN A 166 36.76 -7.87 -3.86
N SER A 167 35.69 -7.23 -3.36
CA SER A 167 35.79 -6.19 -2.33
C SER A 167 36.16 -6.78 -0.97
N HIS A 168 36.90 -6.01 -0.16
CA HIS A 168 37.28 -6.40 1.20
C HIS A 168 36.07 -6.50 2.17
N VAL A 169 34.92 -5.92 1.80
CA VAL A 169 33.64 -6.10 2.51
C VAL A 169 32.79 -7.28 1.99
N ASN A 170 33.28 -8.07 1.02
CA ASN A 170 32.63 -9.32 0.61
C ASN A 170 32.88 -10.43 1.64
N PHE A 171 32.35 -10.26 2.86
CA PHE A 171 32.63 -11.17 3.97
C PHE A 171 32.13 -12.60 3.74
N TYR A 172 31.20 -12.85 2.82
CA TYR A 172 30.87 -14.20 2.36
C TYR A 172 32.12 -14.98 1.94
N ARG A 173 33.08 -14.33 1.25
CA ARG A 173 34.32 -14.96 0.76
C ARG A 173 35.25 -15.48 1.87
N THR A 174 35.07 -15.03 3.11
CA THR A 174 35.91 -15.41 4.26
C THR A 174 35.14 -16.05 5.41
N HIS A 175 33.82 -16.20 5.29
CA HIS A 175 32.94 -16.72 6.35
C HIS A 175 31.88 -17.72 5.83
N GLY A 176 31.52 -17.68 4.54
CA GLY A 176 30.66 -18.67 3.90
C GLY A 176 31.38 -20.01 3.72
N LYS A 177 30.74 -21.10 4.13
CA LYS A 177 31.32 -22.45 4.14
C LYS A 177 31.48 -23.03 2.73
N SER A 178 30.68 -22.58 1.76
CA SER A 178 30.78 -22.95 0.35
C SER A 178 31.44 -21.87 -0.53
N ALA A 179 32.02 -20.82 0.06
CA ALA A 179 32.51 -19.68 -0.70
C ALA A 179 33.58 -20.04 -1.74
N ASP A 180 34.52 -20.93 -1.41
CA ASP A 180 35.54 -21.44 -2.34
C ASP A 180 34.91 -22.20 -3.51
N LEU A 181 33.87 -23.01 -3.25
CA LEU A 181 33.12 -23.73 -4.29
C LEU A 181 32.40 -22.75 -5.21
N MET A 182 31.79 -21.70 -4.65
CA MET A 182 31.06 -20.68 -5.41
C MET A 182 31.98 -19.80 -6.26
N GLU A 183 33.16 -19.43 -5.76
CA GLU A 183 34.16 -18.67 -6.52
C GLU A 183 34.80 -19.53 -7.62
N ALA A 184 35.19 -20.77 -7.33
CA ALA A 184 35.71 -21.71 -8.33
C ALA A 184 34.67 -22.05 -9.42
N GLY A 185 33.40 -22.23 -9.01
CA GLY A 185 32.25 -22.45 -9.88
C GLY A 185 31.80 -21.22 -10.67
N GLN A 186 32.36 -20.03 -10.38
CA GLN A 186 32.02 -18.76 -11.02
C GLN A 186 30.54 -18.36 -10.87
N GLY A 187 29.95 -18.65 -9.70
CA GLY A 187 28.55 -18.37 -9.36
C GLY A 187 27.59 -19.56 -9.46
N ILE A 188 28.07 -20.75 -9.83
CA ILE A 188 27.31 -22.00 -9.71
C ILE A 188 28.25 -23.12 -9.26
N TYR A 189 27.91 -23.85 -8.19
CA TYR A 189 28.61 -25.08 -7.82
C TYR A 189 27.66 -26.27 -7.73
N GLU A 190 28.20 -27.49 -7.80
CA GLU A 190 27.43 -28.72 -7.64
C GLU A 190 28.09 -29.71 -6.67
N TRP A 191 27.28 -30.57 -6.08
CA TRP A 191 27.73 -31.78 -5.38
C TRP A 191 26.79 -32.94 -5.70
N GLN A 192 27.21 -34.17 -5.37
CA GLN A 192 26.43 -35.37 -5.65
C GLN A 192 26.45 -36.36 -4.49
N LEU A 193 25.38 -37.15 -4.37
CA LEU A 193 25.28 -38.30 -3.48
C LEU A 193 25.13 -39.56 -4.35
N THR A 194 26.01 -40.53 -4.14
CA THR A 194 26.13 -41.75 -4.98
C THR A 194 26.00 -43.03 -4.14
N PRO A 195 24.84 -43.27 -3.49
CA PRO A 195 24.59 -44.53 -2.81
C PRO A 195 24.46 -45.69 -3.81
N SER A 196 24.50 -46.93 -3.34
CA SER A 196 24.43 -48.14 -4.18
C SER A 196 23.13 -48.32 -4.99
N TYR A 197 22.13 -47.47 -4.78
CA TYR A 197 20.80 -47.54 -5.39
C TYR A 197 20.47 -46.37 -6.33
N GLY A 198 21.35 -45.37 -6.49
CA GLY A 198 21.05 -44.23 -7.37
C GLY A 198 22.13 -43.15 -7.41
N LYS A 199 21.94 -42.18 -8.31
CA LYS A 199 22.82 -41.02 -8.47
C LYS A 199 21.99 -39.74 -8.30
N TYR A 200 22.29 -38.94 -7.29
CA TYR A 200 21.56 -37.70 -6.97
C TYR A 200 22.48 -36.49 -7.06
N ARG A 201 22.04 -35.42 -7.71
CA ARG A 201 22.79 -34.18 -7.91
C ARG A 201 22.12 -33.01 -7.22
N PHE A 202 22.94 -32.09 -6.73
CA PHE A 202 22.51 -30.87 -6.05
C PHE A 202 23.33 -29.71 -6.64
N VAL A 203 22.67 -28.64 -7.06
CA VAL A 203 23.28 -27.49 -7.75
C VAL A 203 22.89 -26.20 -7.02
N ALA A 204 23.85 -25.44 -6.53
CA ALA A 204 23.64 -24.13 -5.92
C ALA A 204 23.95 -23.01 -6.90
N ILE A 205 23.09 -22.00 -6.96
CA ILE A 205 23.17 -20.86 -7.87
C ILE A 205 23.28 -19.57 -7.06
N ASP A 206 24.28 -18.74 -7.37
CA ASP A 206 24.36 -17.36 -6.93
C ASP A 206 23.77 -16.43 -8.00
N ALA A 207 22.70 -15.72 -7.64
CA ALA A 207 22.04 -14.73 -8.49
C ALA A 207 22.19 -13.29 -7.95
N CYS A 208 23.07 -13.06 -6.96
CA CYS A 208 23.33 -11.71 -6.46
C CYS A 208 23.87 -10.79 -7.58
N PRO A 209 23.48 -9.50 -7.57
CA PRO A 209 24.09 -8.53 -8.45
C PRO A 209 25.60 -8.41 -8.20
N LYS A 210 26.39 -8.40 -9.28
CA LYS A 210 27.86 -8.22 -9.26
C LYS A 210 28.33 -6.97 -8.49
N ARG A 211 27.51 -5.92 -8.55
CA ARG A 211 27.57 -4.73 -7.69
C ARG A 211 26.24 -4.62 -6.96
N GLY A 212 26.24 -4.88 -5.67
CA GLY A 212 25.03 -4.90 -4.87
C GLY A 212 24.79 -3.55 -4.21
N PRO A 213 23.74 -2.80 -4.59
CA PRO A 213 23.44 -1.54 -3.93
C PRO A 213 22.88 -1.78 -2.52
N SER A 214 22.97 -0.77 -1.67
CA SER A 214 22.17 -0.70 -0.44
C SER A 214 20.68 -0.74 -0.79
N ARG A 215 19.85 -1.16 0.16
CA ARG A 215 18.39 -1.18 0.04
C ARG A 215 17.80 0.21 -0.24
N PRO A 216 16.64 0.32 -0.93
CA PRO A 216 15.78 -0.77 -1.38
C PRO A 216 16.16 -1.49 -2.69
N PHE A 217 17.12 -1.02 -3.51
CA PHE A 217 17.25 -1.50 -4.91
C PHE A 217 18.08 -2.78 -5.11
N ASN A 218 17.92 -3.74 -4.21
CA ASN A 218 18.52 -5.07 -4.31
C ASN A 218 17.52 -6.12 -3.84
N PHE A 219 16.45 -6.31 -4.61
CA PHE A 219 15.40 -7.32 -4.40
C PHE A 219 15.33 -8.32 -5.56
N PHE A 220 15.72 -7.95 -6.78
CA PHE A 220 15.70 -8.84 -7.94
C PHE A 220 17.10 -9.38 -8.29
N GLY A 221 17.28 -10.69 -8.23
CA GLY A 221 18.49 -11.38 -8.68
C GLY A 221 18.59 -11.51 -10.20
N TYR A 222 19.77 -11.83 -10.74
CA TYR A 222 19.93 -12.13 -12.17
C TYR A 222 21.01 -13.16 -12.51
N LEU A 223 20.80 -13.90 -13.60
CA LEU A 223 21.77 -14.82 -14.19
C LEU A 223 22.21 -14.31 -15.57
N THR A 224 23.50 -14.00 -15.73
CA THR A 224 24.08 -13.59 -17.03
C THR A 224 24.04 -14.72 -18.05
N SER A 225 24.20 -14.43 -19.35
CA SER A 225 24.38 -15.47 -20.38
C SER A 225 25.51 -16.45 -20.03
N LYS A 226 26.62 -15.96 -19.45
CA LYS A 226 27.74 -16.81 -19.01
C LYS A 226 27.36 -17.71 -17.83
N THR A 227 26.56 -17.20 -16.89
CA THR A 227 26.02 -18.00 -15.77
C THR A 227 25.04 -19.05 -16.30
N MET A 228 24.21 -18.69 -17.27
CA MET A 228 23.29 -19.60 -17.97
C MET A 228 24.00 -20.67 -18.82
N ASP A 229 25.17 -20.37 -19.38
CA ASP A 229 26.03 -21.37 -20.02
C ASP A 229 26.49 -22.44 -19.00
N ARG A 230 27.01 -22.01 -17.84
CA ARG A 230 27.39 -22.94 -16.76
C ARG A 230 26.21 -23.77 -16.26
N LEU A 231 25.04 -23.16 -16.08
CA LEU A 231 23.83 -23.86 -15.67
C LEU A 231 23.39 -24.89 -16.72
N ALA A 232 23.48 -24.56 -18.01
CA ALA A 232 23.15 -25.46 -19.10
C ALA A 232 24.14 -26.63 -19.21
N ASP A 233 25.44 -26.38 -19.05
CA ASP A 233 26.48 -27.41 -19.05
C ASP A 233 26.30 -28.39 -17.88
N ILE A 234 26.04 -27.88 -16.66
CA ILE A 234 25.80 -28.72 -15.48
C ILE A 234 24.50 -29.51 -15.64
N LEU A 235 23.39 -28.89 -16.05
CA LEU A 235 22.07 -29.54 -16.15
C LEU A 235 21.88 -30.42 -17.39
N GLN A 236 22.85 -30.49 -18.31
CA GLN A 236 22.83 -31.39 -19.47
C GLN A 236 24.04 -32.33 -19.49
N PRO A 237 24.22 -33.17 -18.45
CA PRO A 237 25.30 -34.16 -18.41
C PRO A 237 25.04 -35.31 -19.39
N GLU A 238 26.11 -36.02 -19.77
CA GLU A 238 26.01 -37.31 -20.44
C GLU A 238 25.56 -38.42 -19.47
N SER A 239 25.92 -38.32 -18.18
CA SER A 239 25.55 -39.32 -17.17
C SER A 239 24.14 -39.09 -16.60
N HIS A 240 23.33 -40.15 -16.55
CA HIS A 240 22.02 -40.12 -15.90
C HIS A 240 22.10 -39.85 -14.37
N TYR A 241 21.08 -39.19 -13.84
CA TYR A 241 20.84 -38.97 -12.41
C TYR A 241 19.37 -39.26 -12.11
N ASN A 242 19.07 -39.95 -11.00
CA ASN A 242 17.69 -40.24 -10.55
C ASN A 242 16.93 -38.92 -10.30
N HIS A 243 17.58 -37.99 -9.58
CA HIS A 243 17.11 -36.61 -9.45
C HIS A 243 18.28 -35.62 -9.51
N THR A 244 17.99 -34.44 -10.05
CA THR A 244 18.77 -33.23 -9.81
C THR A 244 17.92 -32.24 -9.01
N PHE A 245 18.50 -31.61 -8.00
CA PHE A 245 17.91 -30.56 -7.18
C PHE A 245 18.66 -29.25 -7.43
N VAL A 246 17.93 -28.14 -7.58
CA VAL A 246 18.51 -26.81 -7.75
C VAL A 246 18.18 -25.96 -6.53
N PHE A 247 19.14 -25.16 -6.08
CA PHE A 247 19.03 -24.24 -4.97
C PHE A 247 19.46 -22.85 -5.44
N SER A 248 18.71 -21.84 -5.04
CA SER A 248 19.00 -20.42 -5.21
C SER A 248 18.40 -19.69 -4.02
N HIS A 249 18.89 -18.52 -3.65
CA HIS A 249 18.17 -17.68 -2.71
C HIS A 249 16.84 -17.17 -3.30
N TYR A 250 16.92 -16.51 -4.47
CA TYR A 250 15.78 -15.86 -5.10
C TYR A 250 14.85 -16.87 -5.83
N PRO A 251 13.53 -16.78 -5.67
CA PRO A 251 12.56 -17.52 -6.48
C PRO A 251 12.49 -16.99 -7.91
N THR A 252 12.00 -17.82 -8.85
CA THR A 252 12.03 -17.51 -10.29
C THR A 252 11.20 -16.30 -10.67
N THR A 253 10.21 -15.93 -9.85
CA THR A 253 9.39 -14.71 -10.02
C THR A 253 10.17 -13.40 -9.77
N THR A 254 11.21 -13.40 -8.91
CA THR A 254 12.11 -12.24 -8.67
C THR A 254 13.45 -12.34 -9.41
N MET A 255 13.58 -13.26 -10.38
CA MET A 255 14.82 -13.47 -11.14
C MET A 255 14.76 -12.90 -12.56
N VAL A 256 15.86 -12.28 -13.01
CA VAL A 256 16.10 -11.91 -14.41
C VAL A 256 17.04 -12.91 -15.07
N PHE A 257 16.56 -13.64 -16.07
CA PHE A 257 17.33 -14.68 -16.76
C PHE A 257 17.89 -14.18 -18.10
N GLY A 258 19.18 -14.39 -18.32
CA GLY A 258 19.78 -14.37 -19.65
C GLY A 258 19.49 -15.65 -20.44
N VAL A 259 20.08 -15.75 -21.64
CA VAL A 259 20.02 -16.94 -22.50
C VAL A 259 21.44 -17.48 -22.71
N SER A 260 21.63 -18.79 -22.60
CA SER A 260 22.92 -19.45 -22.86
C SER A 260 23.35 -19.31 -24.33
N SER A 261 24.65 -19.45 -24.61
CA SER A 261 25.24 -19.53 -25.97
C SER A 261 24.57 -20.60 -26.84
N LYS A 262 24.11 -21.70 -26.24
CA LYS A 262 23.37 -22.81 -26.86
C LYS A 262 21.89 -22.50 -27.13
N GLY A 263 21.40 -21.33 -26.75
CA GLY A 263 20.03 -20.87 -26.98
C GLY A 263 19.01 -21.28 -25.91
N HIS A 264 19.41 -22.01 -24.86
CA HIS A 264 18.52 -22.37 -23.76
C HIS A 264 18.27 -21.18 -22.83
N GLY A 265 16.99 -20.91 -22.56
CA GLY A 265 16.55 -20.13 -21.41
C GLY A 265 16.33 -21.03 -20.19
N PHE A 266 16.12 -20.41 -19.02
CA PHE A 266 15.99 -21.15 -17.75
C PHE A 266 14.86 -22.19 -17.75
N ARG A 267 13.72 -21.89 -18.37
CA ARG A 267 12.57 -22.83 -18.44
C ARG A 267 12.83 -24.05 -19.32
N ASP A 268 13.78 -23.99 -20.26
CA ASP A 268 14.22 -25.17 -21.02
C ASP A 268 15.03 -26.12 -20.11
N LEU A 269 15.80 -25.54 -19.18
CA LEU A 269 16.61 -26.27 -18.21
C LEU A 269 15.77 -26.83 -17.04
N ALA A 270 14.59 -26.25 -16.74
CA ALA A 270 13.65 -26.77 -15.73
C ALA A 270 13.23 -28.24 -15.96
N LYS A 271 13.26 -28.69 -17.22
CA LYS A 271 13.04 -30.11 -17.57
C LYS A 271 14.09 -31.07 -16.98
N ARG A 272 15.25 -30.58 -16.57
CA ARG A 272 16.42 -31.36 -16.12
C ARG A 272 16.54 -31.52 -14.60
N TYR A 273 15.78 -30.77 -13.81
CA TYR A 273 15.76 -30.90 -12.34
C TYR A 273 14.36 -31.25 -11.82
N SER A 274 14.27 -31.91 -10.67
CA SER A 274 13.00 -32.30 -10.04
C SER A 274 12.39 -31.14 -9.24
N ILE A 275 13.22 -30.45 -8.45
CA ILE A 275 12.79 -29.36 -7.55
C ILE A 275 13.80 -28.21 -7.59
N TYR A 276 13.28 -26.98 -7.62
CA TYR A 276 13.97 -25.74 -7.30
C TYR A 276 13.60 -25.31 -5.87
N PHE A 277 14.59 -25.11 -5.00
CA PHE A 277 14.44 -24.68 -3.61
C PHE A 277 14.92 -23.24 -3.44
N CYS A 278 14.15 -22.44 -2.71
CA CYS A 278 14.40 -21.00 -2.50
C CYS A 278 13.90 -20.48 -1.15
N GLY A 279 14.22 -19.22 -0.86
CA GLY A 279 13.70 -18.37 0.22
C GLY A 279 13.42 -16.98 -0.32
N HIS A 280 13.86 -15.90 0.34
CA HIS A 280 13.74 -14.50 -0.08
C HIS A 280 12.35 -13.83 0.02
N LEU A 281 11.23 -14.52 -0.20
CA LEU A 281 9.89 -13.92 -0.04
C LEU A 281 9.30 -14.10 1.36
N HIS A 282 9.85 -15.03 2.16
CA HIS A 282 9.40 -15.34 3.52
C HIS A 282 7.93 -15.82 3.56
N ARG A 283 7.37 -16.04 4.76
CA ARG A 283 5.91 -16.12 4.89
C ARG A 283 5.30 -14.71 4.82
N LEU A 284 4.80 -14.32 3.66
CA LEU A 284 4.12 -13.03 3.46
C LEU A 284 2.91 -12.87 4.40
N THR A 285 2.76 -11.66 4.95
CA THR A 285 1.75 -11.33 5.98
C THR A 285 0.30 -11.56 5.53
N ALA A 286 -0.59 -11.77 6.51
CA ALA A 286 -2.05 -11.90 6.32
C ALA A 286 -2.47 -13.06 5.38
N GLY A 287 -1.75 -14.18 5.44
CA GLY A 287 -2.05 -15.40 4.69
C GLY A 287 -1.66 -15.38 3.21
N LEU A 288 -1.15 -14.25 2.69
CA LEU A 288 -0.86 -14.08 1.27
C LEU A 288 0.32 -14.95 0.77
N GLY A 289 1.15 -15.48 1.69
CA GLY A 289 2.30 -16.32 1.38
C GLY A 289 2.43 -17.56 2.27
N GLU A 290 1.34 -18.09 2.80
CA GLU A 290 1.37 -19.34 3.59
C GLU A 290 1.84 -20.56 2.78
N ILE A 291 1.56 -20.58 1.47
CA ILE A 291 1.96 -21.64 0.54
C ILE A 291 2.52 -21.01 -0.75
N LEU A 292 3.77 -20.56 -0.70
CA LEU A 292 4.56 -20.10 -1.85
C LEU A 292 5.18 -21.31 -2.59
N LYS A 293 4.33 -22.21 -3.08
CA LYS A 293 4.76 -23.47 -3.72
C LYS A 293 4.02 -23.67 -5.04
N TRP A 294 4.77 -24.09 -6.07
CA TRP A 294 4.27 -24.20 -7.43
C TRP A 294 4.83 -25.44 -8.15
N TYR A 295 4.16 -25.83 -9.23
CA TYR A 295 4.59 -26.87 -10.16
C TYR A 295 4.52 -26.33 -11.58
N ASP A 296 5.67 -26.17 -12.25
CA ASP A 296 5.67 -25.77 -13.65
C ASP A 296 5.25 -26.97 -14.53
N PRO A 297 4.08 -26.93 -15.20
CA PRO A 297 3.65 -28.00 -16.09
C PRO A 297 4.53 -28.14 -17.34
N ASN A 298 5.31 -27.12 -17.71
CA ASN A 298 6.20 -27.13 -18.88
C ASN A 298 7.62 -27.63 -18.53
N GLY A 299 8.09 -27.37 -17.30
CA GLY A 299 9.33 -27.93 -16.74
C GLY A 299 9.15 -29.31 -16.12
N HIS A 300 7.91 -29.71 -15.80
CA HIS A 300 7.57 -30.88 -14.99
C HIS A 300 8.34 -30.88 -13.66
N SER A 301 8.45 -29.73 -13.01
CA SER A 301 9.32 -29.47 -11.86
C SER A 301 8.58 -28.70 -10.77
N LEU A 302 8.95 -28.92 -9.51
CA LEU A 302 8.48 -28.10 -8.39
C LEU A 302 9.35 -26.84 -8.21
N GLU A 303 8.72 -25.78 -7.70
CA GLU A 303 9.37 -24.63 -7.08
C GLU A 303 8.83 -24.49 -5.66
N LEU A 304 9.73 -24.55 -4.66
CA LEU A 304 9.39 -24.64 -3.24
C LEU A 304 10.13 -23.57 -2.41
N GLU A 305 9.48 -22.42 -2.23
CA GLU A 305 9.84 -21.45 -1.19
C GLU A 305 9.89 -22.13 0.18
N LEU A 306 10.84 -21.75 1.02
CA LEU A 306 10.88 -22.07 2.44
C LEU A 306 10.48 -20.84 3.27
N GLY A 307 9.76 -21.06 4.38
CA GLY A 307 9.54 -20.01 5.37
C GLY A 307 10.85 -19.64 6.07
N ASP A 308 10.96 -18.40 6.50
CA ASP A 308 12.19 -17.85 7.08
C ASP A 308 12.56 -18.44 8.45
N MET A 309 13.87 -18.57 8.67
CA MET A 309 14.41 -18.80 10.01
C MET A 309 14.29 -17.53 10.88
N MET A 310 14.41 -16.33 10.31
CA MET A 310 14.41 -15.05 11.03
C MET A 310 13.23 -14.83 12.00
N VAL A 311 11.98 -14.85 11.53
CA VAL A 311 10.78 -14.52 12.32
C VAL A 311 9.98 -15.77 12.65
N HIS A 312 9.86 -16.68 11.68
CA HIS A 312 9.06 -17.90 11.82
C HIS A 312 9.84 -19.08 12.39
N GLY A 313 11.18 -19.07 12.32
CA GLY A 313 12.01 -20.16 12.82
C GLY A 313 11.77 -21.46 12.04
N VAL A 314 11.57 -21.35 10.72
CA VAL A 314 11.18 -22.46 9.86
C VAL A 314 12.40 -23.15 9.26
N TYR A 315 12.34 -24.48 9.18
CA TYR A 315 13.27 -25.33 8.45
C TYR A 315 12.52 -26.45 7.73
N ARG A 316 13.13 -27.04 6.70
CA ARG A 316 12.52 -28.12 5.90
C ARG A 316 13.38 -29.36 5.95
N ILE A 317 12.79 -30.49 6.31
CA ILE A 317 13.41 -31.81 6.15
C ILE A 317 12.92 -32.38 4.81
N VAL A 318 13.84 -32.79 3.94
CA VAL A 318 13.55 -33.47 2.66
C VAL A 318 14.12 -34.88 2.73
N ALA A 319 13.28 -35.88 2.46
CA ALA A 319 13.68 -37.28 2.33
C ALA A 319 13.46 -37.77 0.89
N VAL A 320 14.42 -38.54 0.39
CA VAL A 320 14.26 -39.32 -0.84
C VAL A 320 14.23 -40.79 -0.43
N ASP A 321 13.06 -41.40 -0.57
CA ASP A 321 12.78 -42.78 -0.19
C ASP A 321 12.32 -43.53 -1.45
N HIS A 322 13.11 -44.49 -1.93
CA HIS A 322 12.80 -45.26 -3.15
C HIS A 322 12.52 -44.37 -4.39
N ASP A 323 13.34 -43.32 -4.58
CA ASP A 323 13.19 -42.25 -5.60
C ASP A 323 11.88 -41.43 -5.52
N MET A 324 11.21 -41.43 -4.37
CA MET A 324 10.11 -40.51 -4.07
C MET A 324 10.59 -39.42 -3.09
N ILE A 325 10.36 -38.16 -3.46
CA ILE A 325 10.82 -36.98 -2.73
C ILE A 325 9.69 -36.44 -1.84
N SER A 326 9.71 -36.76 -0.55
CA SER A 326 8.78 -36.20 0.43
C SER A 326 9.48 -35.15 1.31
N PHE A 327 8.74 -34.15 1.78
CA PHE A 327 9.29 -33.12 2.66
C PHE A 327 8.27 -32.64 3.69
N VAL A 328 8.77 -32.08 4.79
CA VAL A 328 7.97 -31.41 5.82
C VAL A 328 8.64 -30.09 6.20
N ASP A 329 7.83 -29.03 6.31
CA ASP A 329 8.26 -27.72 6.80
C ASP A 329 7.87 -27.64 8.29
N VAL A 330 8.82 -27.27 9.15
CA VAL A 330 8.72 -27.39 10.60
C VAL A 330 9.10 -26.05 11.24
N GLU A 331 8.36 -25.63 12.27
CA GLU A 331 8.69 -24.45 13.07
C GLU A 331 9.44 -24.85 14.35
N LEU A 332 10.43 -24.05 14.75
CA LEU A 332 10.95 -24.06 16.12
C LEU A 332 9.81 -23.78 17.12
N PRO A 333 9.82 -24.37 18.33
CA PRO A 333 8.81 -24.12 19.35
C PRO A 333 9.02 -22.74 19.98
N ARG A 334 8.69 -21.66 19.24
CA ARG A 334 9.03 -20.25 19.54
C ARG A 334 8.61 -19.75 20.93
N ARG A 335 7.68 -20.42 21.63
CA ARG A 335 7.27 -20.14 23.01
C ARG A 335 8.24 -20.66 24.08
N GLN A 336 9.14 -21.58 23.74
CA GLN A 336 10.18 -22.14 24.61
C GLN A 336 11.51 -21.37 24.52
N LEU A 337 11.61 -20.34 23.67
CA LEU A 337 12.87 -19.66 23.37
C LEU A 337 13.06 -18.45 24.29
N GLU A 338 14.00 -18.54 25.21
CA GLU A 338 14.36 -17.45 26.12
C GLU A 338 15.13 -16.34 25.40
N LEU A 339 15.20 -15.15 26.02
CA LEU A 339 15.96 -14.02 25.49
C LEU A 339 17.46 -14.29 25.51
N HIS A 340 18.16 -13.80 24.48
CA HIS A 340 19.60 -14.02 24.31
C HIS A 340 20.33 -12.72 23.95
N THR A 341 21.63 -12.65 24.22
CA THR A 341 22.49 -11.55 23.76
C THR A 341 22.50 -11.45 22.23
N THR A 342 22.52 -10.23 21.70
CA THR A 342 22.59 -9.96 20.25
C THR A 342 23.97 -10.28 19.67
N ASN A 343 25.02 -10.22 20.49
CA ASN A 343 26.33 -10.78 20.18
C ASN A 343 26.59 -12.00 21.09
N PRO A 344 26.48 -13.23 20.57
CA PRO A 344 26.79 -14.45 21.32
C PRO A 344 28.30 -14.74 21.43
N ILE A 345 29.17 -14.04 20.70
CA ILE A 345 30.61 -14.30 20.72
C ILE A 345 31.21 -13.77 22.02
N GLN A 346 31.84 -14.67 22.79
CA GLN A 346 32.55 -14.36 24.02
C GLN A 346 33.98 -13.86 23.76
N ALA A 347 34.61 -13.26 24.77
CA ALA A 347 35.95 -12.66 24.65
C ALA A 347 37.08 -13.66 24.31
N ASN A 348 36.84 -14.97 24.48
CA ASN A 348 37.75 -16.04 24.09
C ASN A 348 37.50 -16.59 22.67
N GLY A 349 36.44 -16.14 21.98
CA GLY A 349 36.03 -16.63 20.66
C GLY A 349 35.00 -17.77 20.69
N ASP A 350 34.48 -18.19 21.85
CA ASP A 350 33.41 -19.18 21.92
C ASP A 350 32.03 -18.55 21.74
N ILE A 351 31.11 -19.27 21.09
CA ILE A 351 29.69 -18.96 21.06
C ILE A 351 29.07 -19.29 22.43
N LEU A 352 28.48 -18.28 23.07
CA LEU A 352 27.48 -18.48 24.12
C LEU A 352 26.26 -19.17 23.49
N TRP A 353 26.10 -20.46 23.78
CA TRP A 353 24.98 -21.26 23.29
C TRP A 353 23.75 -21.09 24.19
N PRO A 354 22.54 -20.95 23.61
CA PRO A 354 21.31 -21.02 24.38
C PRO A 354 21.12 -22.42 24.99
N ALA A 355 20.25 -22.49 25.99
CA ALA A 355 19.76 -23.76 26.53
C ALA A 355 19.19 -24.64 25.40
N ARG A 356 19.33 -25.98 25.55
CA ARG A 356 18.66 -26.91 24.64
C ARG A 356 17.15 -26.88 24.92
N ILE A 357 16.39 -26.97 23.83
CA ILE A 357 14.94 -27.11 23.85
C ILE A 357 14.59 -28.53 23.42
N HIS A 358 13.46 -29.03 23.93
CA HIS A 358 12.95 -30.37 23.66
C HIS A 358 11.71 -30.24 22.77
N PRO A 359 11.86 -30.30 21.43
CA PRO A 359 10.73 -30.14 20.51
C PRO A 359 9.86 -31.40 20.48
N ALA A 360 8.56 -31.20 20.25
CA ALA A 360 7.65 -32.31 19.98
C ALA A 360 8.10 -33.12 18.75
N PRO A 361 7.81 -34.45 18.68
CA PRO A 361 8.28 -35.33 17.61
C PRO A 361 7.98 -34.80 16.20
N ILE A 362 9.02 -34.71 15.37
CA ILE A 362 8.94 -34.26 13.99
C ILE A 362 8.67 -35.47 13.10
N ILE A 363 7.61 -35.41 12.28
CA ILE A 363 7.12 -36.55 11.51
C ILE A 363 7.15 -36.22 10.01
N LEU A 364 7.89 -36.99 9.23
CA LEU A 364 7.96 -36.89 7.76
C LEU A 364 7.42 -38.16 7.12
N ILE A 365 6.22 -38.10 6.54
CA ILE A 365 5.60 -39.22 5.84
C ILE A 365 6.26 -39.39 4.45
N THR A 366 6.76 -40.59 4.14
CA THR A 366 7.51 -40.88 2.90
C THR A 366 6.72 -41.78 1.96
N ASN A 367 6.05 -42.82 2.47
CA ASN A 367 5.10 -43.64 1.72
C ASN A 367 3.78 -43.83 2.51
N PRO A 368 2.60 -43.53 1.93
CA PRO A 368 2.40 -42.86 0.64
C PRO A 368 2.95 -41.42 0.66
N LYS A 369 3.34 -40.91 -0.51
CA LYS A 369 3.80 -39.52 -0.68
C LYS A 369 2.61 -38.54 -0.83
N ASP A 370 2.80 -37.29 -0.41
CA ASP A 370 1.85 -36.19 -0.65
C ASP A 370 1.64 -35.96 -2.15
N ALA A 371 0.43 -36.26 -2.62
CA ALA A 371 0.04 -36.16 -4.02
C ALA A 371 0.05 -34.70 -4.53
N ARG A 372 0.00 -33.69 -3.66
CA ARG A 372 0.15 -32.27 -4.06
C ARG A 372 1.52 -31.97 -4.63
N TYR A 373 2.53 -32.78 -4.29
CA TYR A 373 3.94 -32.57 -4.65
C TYR A 373 4.53 -33.74 -5.49
N ALA A 374 3.70 -34.66 -5.99
CA ALA A 374 4.12 -35.77 -6.84
C ALA A 374 4.59 -35.32 -8.25
N LEU A 375 5.60 -35.96 -8.82
CA LEU A 375 6.18 -35.64 -10.14
C LEU A 375 6.08 -36.86 -11.09
N PRO A 376 4.95 -37.08 -11.79
CA PRO A 376 4.69 -38.32 -12.55
C PRO A 376 5.67 -38.62 -13.71
N HIS A 377 6.49 -37.64 -14.12
CA HIS A 377 7.51 -37.78 -15.16
C HIS A 377 8.94 -37.95 -14.60
N LYS A 378 9.13 -37.87 -13.26
CA LYS A 378 10.44 -37.88 -12.60
C LYS A 378 10.50 -38.78 -11.36
N GLU A 379 9.36 -39.29 -10.87
CA GLU A 379 9.26 -40.19 -9.71
C GLU A 379 8.51 -41.48 -10.07
N PRO A 380 8.91 -42.66 -9.55
CA PRO A 380 8.27 -43.94 -9.80
C PRO A 380 7.04 -44.14 -8.89
N LEU A 381 6.03 -43.27 -9.05
CA LEU A 381 4.84 -43.20 -8.17
C LEU A 381 4.06 -44.53 -8.06
N HIS A 382 4.18 -45.42 -9.05
CA HIS A 382 3.50 -46.71 -9.08
C HIS A 382 3.97 -47.63 -7.93
N ARG A 383 5.18 -47.40 -7.39
CA ARG A 383 5.69 -48.09 -6.19
C ARG A 383 4.80 -47.87 -4.96
N ILE A 384 4.04 -46.78 -4.88
CA ILE A 384 3.07 -46.54 -3.78
C ILE A 384 1.96 -47.61 -3.82
N GLN A 385 1.37 -47.85 -5.00
CA GLN A 385 0.31 -48.84 -5.21
C GLN A 385 0.81 -50.28 -4.98
N GLN A 386 2.09 -50.54 -5.23
CA GLN A 386 2.75 -51.84 -5.05
C GLN A 386 3.40 -52.01 -3.66
N SER A 387 3.34 -50.99 -2.80
CA SER A 387 4.04 -51.00 -1.51
C SER A 387 3.39 -51.93 -0.48
N GLN A 388 4.23 -52.57 0.33
CA GLN A 388 3.78 -53.43 1.44
C GLN A 388 3.63 -52.67 2.77
N HIS A 389 4.25 -51.49 2.88
CA HIS A 389 4.32 -50.74 4.14
C HIS A 389 4.10 -49.23 3.96
N ILE A 390 3.32 -48.64 4.86
CA ILE A 390 3.37 -47.21 5.17
C ILE A 390 4.75 -46.93 5.78
N ARG A 391 5.41 -45.84 5.37
CA ARG A 391 6.77 -45.44 5.80
C ARG A 391 6.81 -43.97 6.16
N PHE A 392 7.48 -43.66 7.26
CA PHE A 392 7.62 -42.30 7.77
C PHE A 392 8.84 -42.20 8.70
N LEU A 393 9.42 -41.01 8.81
CA LEU A 393 10.53 -40.73 9.71
C LEU A 393 10.01 -40.03 10.96
N ILE A 394 10.43 -40.47 12.16
CA ILE A 394 10.13 -39.77 13.42
C ILE A 394 11.44 -39.32 14.06
N PHE A 395 11.67 -38.01 14.06
CA PHE A 395 12.79 -37.38 14.75
C PHE A 395 12.33 -36.91 16.13
N SER A 396 12.96 -37.45 17.18
CA SER A 396 12.71 -37.13 18.58
C SER A 396 14.01 -37.37 19.37
N ASP A 397 14.15 -36.73 20.52
CA ASP A 397 15.22 -36.97 21.49
C ASP A 397 14.92 -38.13 22.45
N GLN A 398 13.66 -38.54 22.56
CA GLN A 398 13.23 -39.71 23.34
C GLN A 398 13.62 -41.02 22.64
N ALA A 399 13.81 -42.10 23.41
CA ALA A 399 14.13 -43.40 22.83
C ALA A 399 12.90 -43.99 22.10
N PRO A 400 13.07 -44.78 21.01
CA PRO A 400 11.95 -45.27 20.21
C PRO A 400 10.89 -46.12 20.94
N LYS A 401 11.24 -46.69 22.10
CA LYS A 401 10.35 -47.43 22.99
C LYS A 401 9.40 -46.55 23.83
N ASP A 402 9.73 -45.27 23.97
CA ASP A 402 9.01 -44.29 24.79
C ASP A 402 8.16 -43.35 23.90
N LEU A 403 7.85 -43.80 22.68
CA LEU A 403 7.04 -43.13 21.65
C LEU A 403 5.78 -43.95 21.34
N GLU A 404 4.60 -43.43 21.67
CA GLU A 404 3.31 -43.96 21.22
C GLU A 404 3.02 -43.42 19.81
N VAL A 405 2.75 -44.31 18.84
CA VAL A 405 2.51 -43.93 17.44
C VAL A 405 1.13 -44.39 16.99
N SER A 406 0.29 -43.46 16.53
CA SER A 406 -1.01 -43.75 15.92
C SER A 406 -1.07 -43.23 14.47
N ILE A 407 -1.71 -44.02 13.61
CA ILE A 407 -1.91 -43.74 12.19
C ILE A 407 -3.41 -43.77 11.91
N MET A 408 -3.92 -42.77 11.18
CA MET A 408 -5.30 -42.70 10.71
C MET A 408 -5.31 -42.50 9.20
N ILE A 409 -6.16 -43.23 8.48
CA ILE A 409 -6.39 -43.10 7.04
C ILE A 409 -7.86 -42.74 6.84
N ASP A 410 -8.13 -41.64 6.15
CA ASP A 410 -9.49 -41.08 5.94
C ASP A 410 -10.31 -40.84 7.23
N GLY A 411 -9.62 -40.74 8.37
CA GLY A 411 -10.19 -40.58 9.71
C GLY A 411 -10.26 -41.87 10.52
N GLU A 412 -10.15 -43.03 9.88
CA GLU A 412 -10.23 -44.35 10.54
C GLU A 412 -8.84 -44.82 11.03
N PRO A 413 -8.74 -45.43 12.23
CA PRO A 413 -7.47 -45.96 12.74
C PRO A 413 -6.91 -47.11 11.89
N HIS A 414 -5.61 -47.06 11.57
CA HIS A 414 -4.94 -48.16 10.88
C HIS A 414 -4.79 -49.38 11.79
N PRO A 415 -5.22 -50.60 11.40
CA PRO A 415 -5.33 -51.74 12.31
C PRO A 415 -4.00 -52.41 12.71
N VAL A 416 -2.86 -51.98 12.15
CA VAL A 416 -1.54 -52.55 12.45
C VAL A 416 -0.64 -51.48 13.07
N ALA A 417 -0.12 -51.74 14.26
CA ALA A 417 0.78 -50.83 14.95
C ALA A 417 2.06 -50.56 14.15
N ALA A 418 2.54 -49.32 14.19
CA ALA A 418 3.82 -48.96 13.60
C ALA A 418 4.98 -49.56 14.39
N THR A 419 6.03 -49.98 13.67
CA THR A 419 7.26 -50.52 14.27
C THR A 419 8.46 -49.73 13.77
N ARG A 420 9.47 -49.59 14.64
CA ARG A 420 10.76 -48.97 14.29
C ARG A 420 11.54 -49.94 13.40
N SER A 421 11.91 -49.50 12.19
CA SER A 421 12.87 -50.25 11.37
C SER A 421 14.23 -50.25 12.06
N ILE A 422 14.93 -51.39 11.99
CA ILE A 422 16.28 -51.59 12.54
C ILE A 422 17.13 -52.17 11.41
N SER A 423 18.14 -51.43 10.97
CA SER A 423 19.05 -51.92 9.93
C SER A 423 19.96 -53.02 10.46
N LYS A 424 20.05 -54.12 9.71
CA LYS A 424 21.08 -55.16 9.92
C LYS A 424 22.44 -54.78 9.30
N VAL A 425 22.57 -53.57 8.73
CA VAL A 425 23.76 -53.10 8.03
C VAL A 425 24.65 -52.29 8.98
N THR A 426 25.69 -52.93 9.51
CA THR A 426 26.62 -52.39 10.52
C THR A 426 27.47 -51.19 10.07
N ASN A 427 27.43 -50.83 8.78
CA ASN A 427 28.38 -49.88 8.17
C ASN A 427 27.74 -48.53 7.77
N LYS A 428 26.48 -48.26 8.15
CA LYS A 428 25.90 -46.90 8.06
C LYS A 428 26.27 -46.10 9.31
N PRO A 429 26.74 -44.84 9.22
CA PRO A 429 27.12 -44.05 10.40
C PRO A 429 26.00 -43.90 11.44
N HIS A 430 24.77 -43.71 10.97
CA HIS A 430 23.54 -43.74 11.76
C HIS A 430 22.44 -44.49 10.98
N ASP A 431 21.59 -45.23 11.68
CA ASP A 431 20.39 -45.83 11.10
C ASP A 431 19.30 -44.74 10.98
N PRO A 432 18.75 -44.44 9.78
CA PRO A 432 17.74 -43.40 9.62
C PRO A 432 16.49 -43.71 10.47
N PRO A 433 15.76 -42.68 10.95
CA PRO A 433 14.73 -42.87 11.96
C PRO A 433 13.37 -43.34 11.41
N LEU A 434 13.42 -44.35 10.53
CA LEU A 434 12.31 -44.94 9.80
C LEU A 434 11.40 -45.78 10.69
N TRP A 435 10.11 -45.46 10.66
CA TRP A 435 9.02 -46.24 11.20
C TRP A 435 8.14 -46.76 10.07
N THR A 436 7.62 -47.98 10.23
CA THR A 436 6.87 -48.68 9.20
C THR A 436 5.67 -49.42 9.76
N ALA A 437 4.55 -49.41 9.03
CA ALA A 437 3.35 -50.19 9.35
C ALA A 437 2.90 -50.98 8.11
N PRO A 438 2.72 -52.32 8.17
CA PRO A 438 2.17 -53.10 7.08
C PRO A 438 0.80 -52.57 6.63
N TRP A 439 0.55 -52.51 5.32
CA TRP A 439 -0.75 -52.13 4.74
C TRP A 439 -1.01 -52.83 3.41
N ASN A 440 -2.24 -52.72 2.89
CA ASN A 440 -2.56 -53.14 1.53
C ASN A 440 -3.20 -51.98 0.74
N PRO A 441 -2.46 -51.33 -0.19
CA PRO A 441 -3.01 -50.27 -1.05
C PRO A 441 -4.24 -50.70 -1.86
N SER A 442 -4.40 -52.00 -2.16
CA SER A 442 -5.52 -52.51 -2.97
C SER A 442 -6.89 -52.42 -2.29
N GLN A 443 -6.93 -52.06 -1.00
CA GLN A 443 -8.17 -51.85 -0.24
C GLN A 443 -8.72 -50.42 -0.40
N LEU A 444 -7.90 -49.48 -0.91
CA LEU A 444 -8.28 -48.09 -1.14
C LEU A 444 -8.65 -47.87 -2.61
N ASN A 445 -9.56 -46.93 -2.87
CA ASN A 445 -9.99 -46.58 -4.23
C ASN A 445 -8.91 -45.72 -4.92
N GLN A 446 -8.30 -46.26 -5.97
CA GLN A 446 -7.10 -45.70 -6.59
C GLN A 446 -7.28 -44.25 -7.10
N ALA A 447 -8.50 -43.92 -7.54
CA ALA A 447 -8.83 -42.62 -8.13
C ALA A 447 -9.30 -41.55 -7.12
N SER A 448 -9.54 -41.90 -5.85
CA SER A 448 -9.85 -40.92 -4.79
C SER A 448 -8.64 -40.11 -4.37
N LEU A 449 -8.88 -38.99 -3.69
CA LEU A 449 -7.87 -38.33 -2.88
C LEU A 449 -8.07 -38.81 -1.44
N HIS A 450 -7.07 -39.50 -0.91
CA HIS A 450 -7.07 -40.03 0.46
C HIS A 450 -6.31 -39.10 1.39
N THR A 451 -6.56 -39.20 2.70
CA THR A 451 -5.80 -38.53 3.76
C THR A 451 -5.09 -39.55 4.63
N ILE A 452 -3.90 -39.20 5.11
CA ILE A 452 -3.24 -39.93 6.20
C ILE A 452 -2.75 -38.91 7.23
N GLU A 453 -3.11 -39.11 8.49
CA GLU A 453 -2.50 -38.43 9.64
C GLU A 453 -1.70 -39.43 10.46
N ILE A 454 -0.50 -39.03 10.86
CA ILE A 454 0.32 -39.73 11.84
C ILE A 454 0.52 -38.82 13.04
N ARG A 455 0.22 -39.35 14.22
CA ARG A 455 0.40 -38.71 15.52
C ARG A 455 1.40 -39.51 16.35
N VAL A 456 2.29 -38.81 17.04
CA VAL A 456 3.25 -39.40 17.99
C VAL A 456 3.11 -38.70 19.33
N THR A 457 2.87 -39.47 20.40
CA THR A 457 2.92 -38.99 21.78
C THR A 457 4.21 -39.47 22.44
N THR A 458 4.92 -38.60 23.15
CA THR A 458 6.09 -38.95 23.98
C THR A 458 5.70 -39.20 25.44
N ALA A 459 6.55 -39.88 26.21
CA ALA A 459 6.35 -40.12 27.64
C ALA A 459 6.25 -38.84 28.51
N ASP A 460 6.82 -37.71 28.07
CA ASP A 460 6.66 -36.38 28.70
C ASP A 460 5.39 -35.63 28.26
N GLY A 461 4.55 -36.24 27.42
CA GLY A 461 3.25 -35.72 27.01
C GLY A 461 3.26 -34.77 25.80
N GLN A 462 4.41 -34.57 25.15
CA GLN A 462 4.46 -33.83 23.89
C GLN A 462 3.81 -34.61 22.74
N VAL A 463 3.18 -33.90 21.81
CA VAL A 463 2.44 -34.50 20.70
C VAL A 463 2.93 -33.95 19.37
N GLY A 464 3.61 -34.80 18.60
CA GLY A 464 3.90 -34.56 17.19
C GLY A 464 2.72 -34.95 16.31
N LYS A 465 2.49 -34.21 15.22
CA LYS A 465 1.53 -34.56 14.16
C LYS A 465 2.08 -34.24 12.78
N SER A 466 1.73 -35.05 11.79
CA SER A 466 1.89 -34.76 10.37
C SER A 466 0.72 -35.33 9.59
N SER A 467 0.21 -34.59 8.60
CA SER A 467 -0.94 -34.99 7.79
C SER A 467 -0.73 -34.58 6.33
N ILE A 468 -1.04 -35.50 5.41
CA ILE A 468 -0.90 -35.29 3.96
C ILE A 468 -2.12 -35.85 3.22
N VAL A 469 -2.28 -35.44 1.96
CA VAL A 469 -3.22 -36.05 1.01
C VAL A 469 -2.47 -36.90 0.00
N PHE A 470 -2.96 -38.09 -0.34
CA PHE A 470 -2.30 -39.01 -1.27
C PHE A 470 -3.26 -39.64 -2.29
N ARG A 471 -2.69 -40.30 -3.30
CA ARG A 471 -3.38 -41.01 -4.39
C ARG A 471 -2.61 -42.27 -4.76
N LEU A 472 -3.27 -43.23 -5.40
CA LEU A 472 -2.63 -44.48 -5.86
C LEU A 472 -2.64 -44.63 -7.40
N ASP A 473 -3.23 -43.68 -8.13
CA ASP A 473 -3.36 -43.68 -9.60
C ASP A 473 -2.24 -42.90 -10.33
N ASN A 474 -1.13 -42.61 -9.65
CA ASN A 474 0.01 -41.83 -10.16
C ASN A 474 -0.30 -40.36 -10.53
N HIS A 475 -1.50 -39.82 -10.23
CA HIS A 475 -1.84 -38.43 -10.54
C HIS A 475 -1.46 -37.46 -9.41
N ARG A 476 -1.19 -36.20 -9.78
CA ARG A 476 -0.93 -35.09 -8.85
C ARG A 476 -2.26 -34.44 -8.39
N ALA A 477 -2.35 -34.13 -7.10
CA ALA A 477 -3.38 -33.25 -6.54
C ALA A 477 -3.01 -31.77 -6.69
N LYS A 478 -4.00 -30.86 -6.68
CA LYS A 478 -3.72 -29.41 -6.71
C LYS A 478 -3.06 -28.96 -5.41
N ILE A 479 -2.04 -28.11 -5.48
CA ILE A 479 -1.39 -27.51 -4.30
C ILE A 479 -2.39 -26.62 -3.55
N ALA A 480 -3.15 -25.82 -4.29
CA ALA A 480 -4.19 -24.92 -3.78
C ALA A 480 -3.66 -23.84 -2.81
N GLY A 481 -2.45 -23.35 -3.07
CA GLY A 481 -1.77 -22.31 -2.26
C GLY A 481 -2.29 -20.89 -2.44
N GLY A 482 -3.41 -20.71 -3.15
CA GLY A 482 -4.13 -19.44 -3.24
C GLY A 482 -3.27 -18.29 -3.78
N PRO A 483 -3.23 -17.12 -3.11
CA PRO A 483 -2.37 -16.00 -3.51
C PRO A 483 -0.88 -16.35 -3.56
N GLY A 484 -0.39 -17.24 -2.69
CA GLY A 484 1.01 -17.66 -2.67
C GLY A 484 1.38 -18.43 -3.93
N GLU A 485 0.58 -19.43 -4.31
CA GLU A 485 0.74 -20.18 -5.55
C GLU A 485 0.67 -19.27 -6.80
N PHE A 486 -0.14 -18.19 -6.77
CA PHE A 486 -0.16 -17.19 -7.83
C PHE A 486 1.10 -16.30 -7.86
N ILE A 487 1.61 -15.84 -6.71
CA ILE A 487 2.81 -15.00 -6.64
C ILE A 487 4.03 -15.77 -7.16
N ILE A 488 4.26 -16.99 -6.66
CA ILE A 488 5.43 -17.80 -7.01
C ILE A 488 5.39 -18.33 -8.46
N SER A 489 4.21 -18.58 -9.02
CA SER A 489 4.05 -19.01 -10.43
C SER A 489 4.07 -17.87 -11.46
N SER A 490 4.06 -16.61 -11.01
CA SER A 490 4.10 -15.44 -11.87
C SER A 490 5.53 -15.08 -12.30
N ASN A 491 5.67 -14.04 -13.13
CA ASN A 491 6.96 -13.41 -13.38
C ASN A 491 6.82 -11.91 -13.12
N MET A 492 7.21 -11.46 -11.92
CA MET A 492 7.03 -10.06 -11.52
C MET A 492 7.81 -9.09 -12.40
N VAL A 493 8.97 -9.48 -12.93
CA VAL A 493 9.78 -8.66 -13.86
C VAL A 493 8.96 -8.26 -15.11
N ILE A 494 8.34 -9.23 -15.79
CA ILE A 494 7.51 -9.00 -16.98
C ILE A 494 6.23 -8.22 -16.62
N VAL A 495 5.62 -8.49 -15.46
CA VAL A 495 4.43 -7.75 -14.99
C VAL A 495 4.76 -6.28 -14.76
N LEU A 496 5.84 -5.97 -14.05
CA LEU A 496 6.28 -4.60 -13.75
C LEU A 496 6.68 -3.85 -15.03
N GLN A 497 7.40 -4.50 -15.94
CA GLN A 497 7.71 -3.96 -17.28
C GLN A 497 6.43 -3.64 -18.07
N GLY A 498 5.53 -4.62 -18.17
CA GLY A 498 4.27 -4.48 -18.91
C GLY A 498 3.38 -3.36 -18.36
N VAL A 499 3.16 -3.32 -17.04
CA VAL A 499 2.34 -2.31 -16.37
C VAL A 499 2.93 -0.89 -16.50
N THR A 500 4.25 -0.76 -16.46
CA THR A 500 4.95 0.54 -16.61
C THR A 500 4.92 1.04 -18.05
N LEU A 501 5.30 0.18 -19.01
CA LEU A 501 5.34 0.53 -20.44
C LEU A 501 3.94 0.75 -21.01
N PHE A 502 2.93 -0.01 -20.55
CA PHE A 502 1.53 0.22 -20.92
C PHE A 502 1.06 1.60 -20.46
N ALA A 503 1.35 2.01 -19.22
CA ALA A 503 0.98 3.33 -18.71
C ALA A 503 1.64 4.47 -19.50
N ILE A 504 2.94 4.33 -19.81
CA ILE A 504 3.70 5.27 -20.63
C ILE A 504 3.11 5.38 -22.05
N ALA A 505 2.89 4.24 -22.72
CA ALA A 505 2.33 4.21 -24.07
C ALA A 505 0.90 4.75 -24.13
N LEU A 506 0.06 4.40 -23.17
CA LEU A 506 -1.31 4.90 -23.06
C LEU A 506 -1.34 6.42 -22.83
N MET A 507 -0.49 6.95 -21.95
CA MET A 507 -0.40 8.40 -21.74
C MET A 507 0.09 9.13 -23.00
N LEU A 508 1.13 8.65 -23.67
CA LEU A 508 1.60 9.25 -24.93
C LEU A 508 0.50 9.20 -26.00
N LEU A 509 -0.23 8.09 -26.12
CA LEU A 509 -1.34 7.96 -27.07
C LEU A 509 -2.45 9.00 -26.80
N VAL A 510 -2.96 9.13 -25.56
CA VAL A 510 -4.04 10.09 -25.27
C VAL A 510 -3.58 11.55 -25.30
N LEU A 511 -2.29 11.82 -25.09
CA LEU A 511 -1.73 13.17 -25.18
C LEU A 511 -1.44 13.60 -26.63
N ILE A 512 -0.99 12.69 -27.51
CA ILE A 512 -0.59 13.03 -28.89
C ILE A 512 -1.71 12.82 -29.92
N LEU A 513 -2.62 11.85 -29.73
CA LEU A 513 -3.74 11.64 -30.68
C LEU A 513 -4.57 12.93 -30.96
N PRO A 514 -4.86 13.81 -29.98
CA PRO A 514 -5.44 15.13 -30.24
C PRO A 514 -4.73 15.98 -31.30
N LYS A 515 -3.39 15.88 -31.43
CA LYS A 515 -2.57 16.70 -32.34
C LYS A 515 -2.69 16.34 -33.82
N PHE A 516 -3.41 15.26 -34.15
CA PHE A 516 -3.84 14.98 -35.53
C PHE A 516 -5.12 15.69 -35.93
N TYR A 517 -5.87 16.18 -34.94
CA TYR A 517 -7.21 16.75 -35.09
C TYR A 517 -7.28 18.24 -34.73
N ASP A 518 -6.13 18.92 -34.58
CA ASP A 518 -6.08 20.35 -34.22
C ASP A 518 -6.72 21.24 -35.32
N GLU A 519 -6.62 20.86 -36.60
CA GLU A 519 -7.29 21.56 -37.71
C GLU A 519 -8.83 21.40 -37.65
N GLU A 520 -9.32 20.23 -37.25
CA GLU A 520 -10.76 19.89 -37.15
C GLU A 520 -11.34 20.12 -35.74
N TYR A 521 -10.56 20.67 -34.81
CA TYR A 521 -10.84 20.71 -33.37
C TYR A 521 -12.25 21.20 -33.03
N GLU A 522 -12.72 22.26 -33.70
CA GLU A 522 -14.04 22.84 -33.42
C GLU A 522 -15.20 22.00 -33.93
N ALA A 523 -15.02 21.33 -35.09
CA ALA A 523 -16.02 20.43 -35.64
C ALA A 523 -16.12 19.15 -34.80
N ILE A 524 -14.98 18.62 -34.35
CA ILE A 524 -14.91 17.43 -33.49
C ILE A 524 -15.42 17.75 -32.07
N SER A 525 -15.06 18.90 -31.51
CA SER A 525 -15.57 19.34 -30.20
C SER A 525 -17.09 19.53 -30.21
N ARG A 526 -17.66 20.16 -31.26
CA ARG A 526 -19.12 20.27 -31.44
C ARG A 526 -19.78 18.88 -31.53
N LYS A 527 -19.30 18.00 -32.41
CA LYS A 527 -19.80 16.62 -32.56
C LYS A 527 -19.69 15.79 -31.27
N LEU A 528 -18.67 16.02 -30.43
CA LEU A 528 -18.54 15.39 -29.12
C LEU A 528 -19.55 15.95 -28.09
N LEU A 529 -19.72 17.27 -28.03
CA LEU A 529 -20.70 17.94 -27.15
C LEU A 529 -22.13 17.48 -27.45
N GLU A 530 -22.54 17.49 -28.72
CA GLU A 530 -23.84 16.95 -29.16
C GLU A 530 -24.05 15.49 -28.69
N ARG A 531 -23.03 14.63 -28.86
CA ARG A 531 -23.08 13.22 -28.46
C ARG A 531 -23.13 13.06 -26.94
N ILE A 532 -22.54 13.97 -26.18
CA ILE A 532 -22.66 14.01 -24.71
C ILE A 532 -24.09 14.40 -24.30
N HIS A 533 -24.70 15.38 -24.97
CA HIS A 533 -26.07 15.83 -24.70
C HIS A 533 -27.11 14.76 -25.04
N ARG A 534 -27.07 14.17 -26.25
CA ARG A 534 -27.99 13.08 -26.64
C ARG A 534 -27.90 11.86 -25.71
N LEU A 535 -26.69 11.51 -25.25
CA LEU A 535 -26.50 10.45 -24.24
C LEU A 535 -26.94 10.83 -22.83
N GLU A 536 -27.17 12.11 -22.54
CA GLU A 536 -27.72 12.60 -21.27
C GLU A 536 -29.25 12.56 -21.29
N GLU A 537 -29.88 12.99 -22.40
CA GLU A 537 -31.31 12.80 -22.68
C GLU A 537 -31.71 11.30 -22.58
N GLU A 538 -30.94 10.40 -23.19
CA GLU A 538 -31.09 8.94 -23.07
C GLU A 538 -31.10 8.38 -21.64
N GLN A 539 -30.59 9.13 -20.64
CA GLN A 539 -30.58 8.72 -19.22
C GLN A 539 -31.83 9.18 -18.46
N TYR A 540 -32.54 10.20 -18.94
CA TYR A 540 -33.78 10.72 -18.34
C TYR A 540 -35.04 10.03 -18.90
N GLU A 541 -35.01 9.65 -20.18
CA GLU A 541 -35.92 8.71 -20.88
C GLU A 541 -36.60 7.66 -19.96
N PRO A 542 -37.95 7.60 -19.86
CA PRO A 542 -38.67 6.67 -18.98
C PRO A 542 -38.37 5.19 -19.22
N LEU A 543 -38.36 4.40 -18.14
CA LEU A 543 -38.07 2.94 -18.17
C LEU A 543 -39.25 2.07 -18.65
N SER A 544 -40.35 2.67 -19.11
CA SER A 544 -41.59 1.97 -19.50
C SER A 544 -41.53 1.32 -20.89
N SER A 545 -40.71 1.82 -21.81
CA SER A 545 -40.67 1.39 -23.22
C SER A 545 -39.85 0.13 -23.50
N CYS A 546 -39.12 -0.42 -22.52
CA CYS A 546 -38.29 -1.61 -22.72
C CYS A 546 -38.08 -2.42 -21.44
N GLY A 547 -38.12 -3.75 -21.56
CA GLY A 547 -38.09 -4.69 -20.42
C GLY A 547 -36.97 -4.41 -19.40
N ARG A 548 -37.33 -4.45 -18.11
CA ARG A 548 -36.59 -3.90 -16.96
C ARG A 548 -35.07 -4.12 -16.98
N GLY A 549 -34.61 -5.33 -17.32
CA GLY A 549 -33.18 -5.66 -17.43
C GLY A 549 -32.47 -5.02 -18.64
N ARG A 550 -33.11 -5.00 -19.81
CA ARG A 550 -32.56 -4.36 -21.03
C ARG A 550 -32.46 -2.85 -20.85
N GLY A 551 -33.47 -2.21 -20.25
CA GLY A 551 -33.45 -0.78 -19.91
C GLY A 551 -32.32 -0.39 -18.95
N LEU A 552 -32.05 -1.22 -17.93
CA LEU A 552 -30.94 -1.00 -17.00
C LEU A 552 -29.57 -1.12 -17.69
N LEU A 553 -29.41 -2.09 -18.60
CA LEU A 553 -28.19 -2.25 -19.40
C LEU A 553 -28.01 -1.08 -20.39
N ARG A 554 -29.08 -0.58 -21.03
CA ARG A 554 -29.07 0.60 -21.90
C ARG A 554 -28.53 1.81 -21.13
N ARG A 555 -29.11 2.13 -19.97
CA ARG A 555 -28.67 3.25 -19.10
C ARG A 555 -27.24 3.09 -18.57
N ARG A 556 -26.77 1.87 -18.26
CA ARG A 556 -25.36 1.62 -17.91
C ARG A 556 -24.42 1.89 -19.10
N ARG A 557 -24.79 1.45 -20.31
CA ARG A 557 -24.02 1.67 -21.54
C ARG A 557 -23.98 3.14 -21.97
N SER A 558 -25.10 3.87 -21.92
CA SER A 558 -25.13 5.30 -22.27
C SER A 558 -24.33 6.15 -21.27
N LYS A 559 -24.46 5.89 -19.97
CA LYS A 559 -23.63 6.53 -18.93
C LYS A 559 -22.13 6.29 -19.14
N LEU A 560 -21.72 5.07 -19.50
CA LEU A 560 -20.32 4.76 -19.81
C LEU A 560 -19.84 5.53 -21.07
N ARG A 561 -20.61 5.48 -22.16
CA ARG A 561 -20.31 6.23 -23.40
C ARG A 561 -20.18 7.74 -23.16
N ARG A 562 -21.06 8.33 -22.33
CA ARG A 562 -21.00 9.75 -21.95
C ARG A 562 -19.68 10.07 -21.22
N GLN A 563 -19.22 9.21 -20.32
CA GLN A 563 -17.91 9.40 -19.66
C GLN A 563 -16.75 9.27 -20.64
N VAL A 564 -16.79 8.31 -21.58
CA VAL A 564 -15.75 8.18 -22.62
C VAL A 564 -15.64 9.47 -23.43
N TYR A 565 -16.75 10.00 -23.97
CA TYR A 565 -16.72 11.26 -24.73
C TYR A 565 -16.27 12.48 -23.90
N ILE A 566 -16.66 12.56 -22.62
CA ILE A 566 -16.19 13.61 -21.71
C ILE A 566 -14.67 13.55 -21.51
N TRP A 567 -14.09 12.35 -21.34
CA TRP A 567 -12.64 12.20 -21.21
C TRP A 567 -11.91 12.41 -22.55
N THR A 568 -12.49 11.99 -23.68
CA THR A 568 -11.99 12.35 -25.02
C THR A 568 -11.89 13.86 -25.19
N LEU A 569 -12.95 14.60 -24.85
CA LEU A 569 -12.98 16.06 -24.92
C LEU A 569 -11.96 16.70 -23.96
N ARG A 570 -11.73 16.12 -22.78
CA ARG A 570 -10.71 16.58 -21.82
C ARG A 570 -9.28 16.48 -22.36
N PHE A 571 -8.90 15.34 -22.94
CA PHE A 571 -7.58 15.20 -23.55
C PHE A 571 -7.44 16.03 -24.84
N LEU A 572 -8.52 16.19 -25.61
CA LEU A 572 -8.55 17.10 -26.77
C LEU A 572 -8.28 18.56 -26.37
N GLN A 573 -8.94 19.06 -25.31
CA GLN A 573 -8.76 20.44 -24.84
C GLN A 573 -7.46 20.69 -24.07
N LEU A 574 -6.89 19.69 -23.41
CA LEU A 574 -5.68 19.82 -22.57
C LEU A 574 -4.53 20.54 -23.29
N SER A 575 -4.29 20.23 -24.55
CA SER A 575 -3.20 20.82 -25.34
C SER A 575 -3.41 22.28 -25.77
N ARG A 576 -4.61 22.85 -25.56
CA ARG A 576 -4.97 24.26 -25.84
C ARG A 576 -5.23 25.06 -24.56
N GLU A 577 -5.93 24.46 -23.60
CA GLU A 577 -6.33 25.10 -22.34
C GLU A 577 -5.21 25.14 -21.30
N GLN A 578 -4.28 24.17 -21.34
CA GLN A 578 -3.11 24.11 -20.46
C GLN A 578 -1.88 23.60 -21.26
N PRO A 579 -1.40 24.37 -22.26
CA PRO A 579 -0.34 23.92 -23.16
C PRO A 579 0.98 23.63 -22.43
N SER A 580 1.26 24.34 -21.34
CA SER A 580 2.39 24.07 -20.44
C SER A 580 2.27 22.71 -19.74
N CYS A 581 1.11 22.39 -19.15
CA CYS A 581 0.86 21.09 -18.52
C CYS A 581 0.94 19.94 -19.55
N TRP A 582 0.39 20.15 -20.75
CA TRP A 582 0.46 19.18 -21.84
C TRP A 582 1.91 18.94 -22.28
N LEU A 583 2.65 20.00 -22.60
CA LEU A 583 4.02 19.94 -23.07
C LEU A 583 4.95 19.31 -22.01
N ALA A 584 4.83 19.74 -20.75
CA ALA A 584 5.58 19.16 -19.64
C ALA A 584 5.26 17.68 -19.45
N SER A 585 4.00 17.27 -19.57
CA SER A 585 3.61 15.84 -19.48
C SER A 585 4.27 15.02 -20.58
N VAL A 586 4.19 15.46 -21.85
CA VAL A 586 4.80 14.76 -22.99
C VAL A 586 6.32 14.67 -22.83
N LEU A 587 6.99 15.80 -22.57
CA LEU A 587 8.46 15.84 -22.42
C LEU A 587 8.93 15.02 -21.21
N PHE A 588 8.19 15.03 -20.10
CA PHE A 588 8.53 14.23 -18.93
C PHE A 588 8.40 12.73 -19.20
N ILE A 589 7.32 12.29 -19.85
CA ILE A 589 7.14 10.88 -20.20
C ILE A 589 8.23 10.40 -21.18
N LEU A 590 8.66 11.26 -22.12
CA LEU A 590 9.80 10.97 -23.00
C LEU A 590 11.14 10.95 -22.24
N ALA A 591 11.32 11.80 -21.22
CA ALA A 591 12.50 11.78 -20.35
C ALA A 591 12.60 10.45 -19.57
N LEU A 592 11.49 9.95 -19.00
CA LEU A 592 11.47 8.69 -18.23
C LEU A 592 12.02 7.48 -19.02
N ILE A 593 11.86 7.45 -20.35
CA ILE A 593 12.37 6.37 -21.21
C ILE A 593 13.75 6.65 -21.85
N THR A 594 14.23 7.90 -21.87
CA THR A 594 15.47 8.29 -22.60
C THR A 594 16.60 8.88 -21.76
N LEU A 595 16.32 9.34 -20.53
CA LEU A 595 17.26 10.03 -19.66
C LEU A 595 17.48 9.25 -18.35
N PRO A 596 18.61 9.49 -17.65
CA PRO A 596 18.74 9.05 -16.27
C PRO A 596 17.67 9.75 -15.41
N TRP A 597 17.13 9.04 -14.43
CA TRP A 597 16.12 9.60 -13.54
C TRP A 597 16.77 10.41 -12.41
N PHE A 598 17.82 9.85 -11.81
CA PHE A 598 18.64 10.49 -10.77
C PHE A 598 20.00 9.78 -10.63
N ARG A 599 20.93 10.42 -9.91
CA ARG A 599 22.23 9.84 -9.51
C ARG A 599 22.30 9.86 -7.98
N ALA A 600 22.73 8.76 -7.37
CA ALA A 600 22.74 8.63 -5.91
C ALA A 600 23.88 7.72 -5.42
N GLU A 601 24.13 7.76 -4.11
CA GLU A 601 25.16 6.96 -3.44
C GLU A 601 24.63 5.56 -3.14
N PHE A 602 24.56 4.73 -4.19
CA PHE A 602 23.98 3.40 -4.12
C PHE A 602 24.87 2.37 -3.41
N ILE A 603 26.18 2.61 -3.29
CA ILE A 603 27.13 1.71 -2.60
C ILE A 603 28.07 2.54 -1.71
N PRO A 604 27.61 3.03 -0.53
CA PRO A 604 28.40 3.91 0.35
C PRO A 604 29.76 3.34 0.80
N SER A 605 29.92 2.02 0.89
CA SER A 605 31.20 1.37 1.20
C SER A 605 32.25 1.47 0.08
N ALA A 606 31.83 1.74 -1.17
CA ALA A 606 32.72 1.74 -2.32
C ALA A 606 33.66 2.95 -2.34
N PRO A 607 34.82 2.86 -3.02
CA PRO A 607 35.67 4.02 -3.32
C PRO A 607 34.90 5.18 -3.98
N PRO A 608 35.34 6.45 -3.84
CA PRO A 608 34.59 7.64 -4.26
C PRO A 608 34.16 7.66 -5.74
N ASN A 609 34.88 6.98 -6.62
CA ASN A 609 34.59 6.82 -8.04
C ASN A 609 33.49 5.78 -8.34
N GLU A 610 33.21 4.84 -7.42
CA GLU A 610 32.33 3.69 -7.64
C GLU A 610 31.05 3.70 -6.80
N ARG A 611 31.02 4.42 -5.67
CA ARG A 611 29.82 4.57 -4.81
C ARG A 611 28.61 5.19 -5.49
N TYR A 612 28.83 6.03 -6.50
CA TYR A 612 27.79 6.79 -7.19
C TYR A 612 27.36 6.12 -8.51
N GLY A 613 26.24 5.40 -8.46
CA GLY A 613 25.55 4.92 -9.66
C GLY A 613 24.46 5.88 -10.15
N THR A 614 24.00 5.64 -11.38
CA THR A 614 22.95 6.42 -12.05
C THR A 614 21.75 5.53 -12.35
N PHE A 615 20.56 5.95 -11.92
CA PHE A 615 19.31 5.23 -12.12
C PHE A 615 18.74 5.49 -13.52
N TYR A 616 18.37 4.43 -14.24
CA TYR A 616 17.51 4.48 -15.41
C TYR A 616 16.34 3.51 -15.22
N LEU A 617 15.24 3.73 -15.93
CA LEU A 617 14.15 2.74 -16.09
C LEU A 617 14.69 1.34 -16.42
N TRP A 618 15.73 1.30 -17.26
CA TRP A 618 16.31 0.10 -17.87
C TRP A 618 17.33 -0.65 -16.99
N GLY A 619 17.62 -0.18 -15.77
CA GLY A 619 18.63 -0.74 -14.85
C GLY A 619 19.52 0.34 -14.22
N LEU A 620 20.46 -0.07 -13.36
CA LEU A 620 21.44 0.84 -12.75
C LEU A 620 22.72 0.88 -13.61
N LYS A 621 23.38 2.05 -13.69
CA LYS A 621 24.68 2.20 -14.35
C LYS A 621 25.75 2.75 -13.40
N PHE A 622 26.85 2.02 -13.25
CA PHE A 622 28.03 2.42 -12.47
C PHE A 622 29.20 2.68 -13.41
N ALA A 623 29.62 3.95 -13.53
CA ALA A 623 30.57 4.41 -14.55
C ALA A 623 30.20 3.94 -15.98
N ASN A 624 30.84 2.88 -16.49
CA ASN A 624 30.57 2.27 -17.80
C ASN A 624 29.84 0.92 -17.74
N GLU A 625 29.71 0.34 -16.55
CA GLU A 625 29.08 -0.95 -16.28
C GLU A 625 27.57 -0.79 -16.06
N TRP A 626 26.78 -1.72 -16.60
CA TRP A 626 25.34 -1.80 -16.38
C TRP A 626 25.01 -2.99 -15.48
N ILE A 627 24.09 -2.78 -14.54
CA ILE A 627 23.54 -3.83 -13.69
C ILE A 627 22.06 -4.00 -14.11
N PRO A 628 21.67 -5.13 -14.72
CA PRO A 628 20.33 -5.34 -15.32
C PRO A 628 19.24 -5.66 -14.28
N ILE A 629 19.30 -5.00 -13.13
CA ILE A 629 18.46 -5.28 -11.95
C ILE A 629 17.02 -4.78 -12.14
N ALA A 630 16.03 -5.62 -11.81
CA ALA A 630 14.63 -5.31 -12.08
C ALA A 630 13.95 -4.41 -11.02
N ASP A 631 14.63 -4.12 -9.91
CA ASP A 631 14.24 -3.11 -8.93
C ASP A 631 13.89 -1.74 -9.55
N THR A 632 14.55 -1.37 -10.66
CA THR A 632 14.24 -0.13 -11.37
C THR A 632 12.84 -0.12 -11.96
N TRP A 633 12.31 -1.28 -12.36
CA TRP A 633 10.93 -1.45 -12.84
C TRP A 633 9.91 -1.45 -11.70
N MET A 634 10.28 -2.00 -10.53
CA MET A 634 9.43 -1.95 -9.34
C MET A 634 9.19 -0.50 -8.91
N PHE A 635 10.27 0.28 -8.77
CA PHE A 635 10.20 1.71 -8.50
C PHE A 635 9.48 2.46 -9.62
N ALA A 636 9.80 2.18 -10.89
CA ALA A 636 9.17 2.88 -12.01
C ALA A 636 7.66 2.65 -12.12
N ALA A 637 7.15 1.45 -11.81
CA ALA A 637 5.71 1.18 -11.81
C ALA A 637 4.98 2.07 -10.79
N GLU A 638 5.49 2.13 -9.57
CA GLU A 638 4.93 2.93 -8.47
C GLU A 638 5.00 4.43 -8.79
N GLN A 639 6.14 4.92 -9.27
CA GLN A 639 6.33 6.32 -9.66
C GLN A 639 5.50 6.72 -10.89
N VAL A 640 5.42 5.91 -11.95
CA VAL A 640 4.62 6.25 -13.14
C VAL A 640 3.13 6.34 -12.81
N TRP A 641 2.59 5.37 -12.06
CA TRP A 641 1.16 5.38 -11.74
C TRP A 641 0.78 6.45 -10.71
N LEU A 642 1.53 6.58 -9.61
CA LEU A 642 1.17 7.52 -8.53
C LEU A 642 1.66 8.95 -8.82
N ASN A 643 2.87 9.12 -9.36
CA ASN A 643 3.43 10.45 -9.61
C ASN A 643 3.16 11.00 -11.02
N VAL A 644 2.79 10.22 -12.04
CA VAL A 644 2.53 10.76 -13.39
C VAL A 644 1.06 10.64 -13.79
N VAL A 645 0.52 9.42 -13.84
CA VAL A 645 -0.85 9.16 -14.35
C VAL A 645 -1.89 9.98 -13.58
N VAL A 646 -1.81 10.05 -12.24
CA VAL A 646 -2.75 10.81 -11.40
C VAL A 646 -2.77 12.31 -11.76
N PHE A 647 -1.61 12.94 -11.92
CA PHE A 647 -1.55 14.38 -12.22
C PHE A 647 -1.86 14.70 -13.69
N VAL A 648 -1.50 13.82 -14.64
CA VAL A 648 -1.93 13.94 -16.04
C VAL A 648 -3.47 13.88 -16.16
N ILE A 649 -4.11 12.96 -15.43
CA ILE A 649 -5.58 12.87 -15.34
C ILE A 649 -6.17 14.13 -14.69
N LEU A 650 -5.53 14.68 -13.65
CA LEU A 650 -5.97 15.93 -13.01
C LEU A 650 -5.88 17.14 -13.95
N PHE A 651 -4.78 17.27 -14.71
CA PHE A 651 -4.63 18.33 -15.72
C PHE A 651 -5.70 18.17 -16.81
N ALA A 652 -5.91 16.96 -17.35
CA ALA A 652 -6.98 16.70 -18.32
C ALA A 652 -8.37 17.10 -17.77
N TRP A 653 -8.68 16.74 -16.51
CA TRP A 653 -9.94 17.13 -15.86
C TRP A 653 -10.10 18.65 -15.75
N ARG A 654 -9.06 19.37 -15.29
CA ARG A 654 -9.05 20.84 -15.15
C ARG A 654 -9.13 21.60 -16.49
N SER A 655 -8.92 20.94 -17.62
CA SER A 655 -8.89 21.59 -18.94
C SER A 655 -10.28 22.02 -19.40
N VAL A 656 -11.28 21.16 -19.25
CA VAL A 656 -12.67 21.41 -19.68
C VAL A 656 -13.46 22.07 -18.55
N ASP A 657 -13.92 23.32 -18.78
CA ASP A 657 -14.89 23.98 -17.90
C ASP A 657 -16.30 23.34 -18.01
N ASN A 658 -17.26 23.76 -17.17
CA ASN A 658 -18.50 23.02 -16.88
C ASN A 658 -19.37 22.63 -18.10
N LEU A 659 -19.23 21.39 -18.58
CA LEU A 659 -20.09 20.76 -19.60
C LEU A 659 -21.58 20.69 -19.23
N ASN A 660 -21.92 20.84 -17.95
CA ASN A 660 -23.31 20.95 -17.49
C ASN A 660 -23.94 22.34 -17.77
N SER A 661 -23.40 23.13 -18.71
CA SER A 661 -23.90 24.47 -19.08
C SER A 661 -25.12 24.45 -20.00
N ASN A 662 -25.84 23.32 -20.10
CA ASN A 662 -26.95 23.11 -21.05
C ASN A 662 -28.27 23.83 -20.68
N ASN A 663 -28.21 24.90 -19.87
CA ASN A 663 -29.28 25.89 -19.75
C ASN A 663 -29.13 27.04 -20.76
N ALA A 664 -28.10 27.07 -21.62
CA ALA A 664 -27.94 28.14 -22.60
C ALA A 664 -28.95 28.02 -23.76
N ILE A 665 -28.92 26.88 -24.46
CA ILE A 665 -29.71 26.66 -25.69
C ILE A 665 -31.21 26.58 -25.38
N TYR A 666 -31.61 25.75 -24.40
CA TYR A 666 -33.00 25.59 -23.97
C TYR A 666 -33.62 26.77 -23.18
N GLN A 667 -32.92 27.90 -23.00
CA GLN A 667 -33.50 29.11 -22.39
C GLN A 667 -33.81 30.24 -23.39
N GLN A 668 -33.42 30.11 -24.67
CA GLN A 668 -33.60 31.20 -25.63
C GLN A 668 -35.05 31.34 -26.13
N GLU A 669 -35.80 30.23 -26.25
CA GLU A 669 -37.24 30.23 -26.53
C GLU A 669 -38.12 30.50 -25.29
N ASN A 670 -37.54 30.41 -24.08
CA ASN A 670 -38.26 30.55 -22.81
C ASN A 670 -37.66 31.65 -21.93
N ALA A 671 -37.66 32.87 -22.48
CA ALA A 671 -37.14 34.11 -21.91
C ALA A 671 -37.89 34.64 -20.66
N SER A 672 -38.32 33.76 -19.75
CA SER A 672 -39.05 34.11 -18.52
C SER A 672 -38.56 33.41 -17.24
N GLN A 673 -37.81 32.29 -17.31
CA GLN A 673 -37.48 31.49 -16.11
C GLN A 673 -35.98 31.26 -15.80
N GLN A 674 -35.46 32.16 -14.97
CA GLN A 674 -34.55 31.84 -13.85
C GLN A 674 -33.18 31.22 -14.22
N GLN A 675 -32.20 32.10 -14.43
CA GLN A 675 -30.80 31.78 -14.72
C GLN A 675 -30.12 31.00 -13.57
N LYS A 676 -30.10 29.67 -13.66
CA LYS A 676 -29.44 28.78 -12.68
C LYS A 676 -27.91 28.91 -12.81
N ARG A 677 -27.25 29.55 -11.83
CA ARG A 677 -25.77 29.64 -11.78
C ARG A 677 -25.12 28.26 -12.06
N PRO A 678 -24.02 28.20 -12.83
CA PRO A 678 -23.36 26.94 -13.17
C PRO A 678 -23.00 26.14 -11.91
N GLN A 679 -23.29 24.83 -11.97
CA GLN A 679 -22.90 23.85 -10.96
C GLN A 679 -21.38 23.71 -10.99
N ARG A 680 -20.72 23.66 -9.82
CA ARG A 680 -19.26 23.49 -9.77
C ARG A 680 -18.84 22.06 -10.06
N GLN A 681 -17.72 21.87 -10.77
CA GLN A 681 -17.08 20.55 -10.87
C GLN A 681 -16.47 20.13 -9.53
N LEU A 682 -16.30 18.83 -9.32
CA LEU A 682 -15.75 18.27 -8.07
C LEU A 682 -14.39 18.90 -7.69
N HIS A 683 -13.53 19.15 -8.68
CA HIS A 683 -12.22 19.77 -8.49
C HIS A 683 -12.25 21.29 -8.19
N GLU A 684 -13.41 21.97 -8.29
CA GLU A 684 -13.60 23.39 -7.93
C GLU A 684 -14.02 23.61 -6.46
N TYR A 685 -13.99 22.54 -5.64
CA TYR A 685 -14.32 22.59 -4.22
C TYR A 685 -13.03 22.69 -3.37
N PRO A 686 -12.98 23.58 -2.35
CA PRO A 686 -11.78 23.76 -1.52
C PRO A 686 -11.28 22.49 -0.81
N TRP A 687 -12.19 21.59 -0.43
CA TRP A 687 -11.80 20.31 0.18
C TRP A 687 -11.03 19.40 -0.79
N PHE A 688 -11.39 19.43 -2.08
CA PHE A 688 -10.69 18.67 -3.11
C PHE A 688 -9.30 19.27 -3.34
N LYS A 689 -9.13 20.59 -3.17
CA LYS A 689 -7.81 21.25 -3.14
C LYS A 689 -6.98 20.84 -1.93
N GLY A 690 -7.60 20.70 -0.76
CA GLY A 690 -6.94 20.11 0.40
C GLY A 690 -6.42 18.69 0.10
N LEU A 691 -7.25 17.84 -0.51
CA LEU A 691 -6.87 16.48 -0.90
C LEU A 691 -5.77 16.46 -1.98
N GLU A 692 -5.85 17.31 -3.01
CA GLU A 692 -4.79 17.50 -4.02
C GLU A 692 -3.44 17.85 -3.35
N VAL A 693 -3.43 18.74 -2.35
CA VAL A 693 -2.22 19.15 -1.63
C VAL A 693 -1.70 18.06 -0.68
N VAL A 694 -2.58 17.39 0.08
CA VAL A 694 -2.17 16.27 0.96
C VAL A 694 -1.57 15.12 0.15
N TYR A 695 -2.17 14.79 -0.99
CA TYR A 695 -1.61 13.80 -1.92
C TYR A 695 -0.23 14.24 -2.44
N TRP A 696 -0.10 15.48 -2.91
CA TRP A 696 1.18 16.03 -3.36
C TRP A 696 2.26 16.04 -2.27
N LEU A 697 1.93 16.43 -1.03
CA LEU A 697 2.84 16.39 0.11
C LEU A 697 3.31 14.97 0.44
N TRP A 698 2.40 13.99 0.44
CA TRP A 698 2.77 12.57 0.61
C TRP A 698 3.76 12.13 -0.49
N ARG A 699 3.48 12.47 -1.75
CA ARG A 699 4.36 12.14 -2.87
C ARG A 699 5.71 12.87 -2.86
N VAL A 700 5.79 14.05 -2.23
CA VAL A 700 7.06 14.71 -1.91
C VAL A 700 7.82 13.97 -0.80
N SER A 701 7.15 13.49 0.25
CA SER A 701 7.81 12.73 1.33
C SER A 701 8.46 11.42 0.86
N GLU A 702 7.91 10.73 -0.15
CA GLU A 702 8.57 9.55 -0.73
C GLU A 702 9.92 9.88 -1.41
N LEU A 703 10.01 11.05 -2.07
CA LEU A 703 11.27 11.51 -2.66
C LEU A 703 12.27 11.95 -1.58
N MET A 704 11.78 12.51 -0.46
CA MET A 704 12.63 12.79 0.71
C MET A 704 13.11 11.50 1.39
N ALA A 705 12.30 10.44 1.41
CA ALA A 705 12.71 9.12 1.91
C ALA A 705 13.80 8.51 1.02
N LEU A 706 13.66 8.58 -0.32
CA LEU A 706 14.69 8.17 -1.27
C LEU A 706 16.05 8.85 -0.99
N ALA A 707 16.04 10.14 -0.62
CA ALA A 707 17.24 10.88 -0.23
C ALA A 707 17.87 10.37 1.08
N ALA A 708 17.06 9.88 2.03
CA ALA A 708 17.54 9.30 3.28
C ALA A 708 18.21 7.92 3.10
N PHE A 709 17.87 7.16 2.06
CA PHE A 709 18.56 5.90 1.73
C PHE A 709 19.95 6.11 1.11
N TYR A 710 20.14 7.14 0.27
CA TYR A 710 21.28 7.22 -0.65
C TYR A 710 22.04 8.57 -0.66
N GLY A 711 22.46 9.04 0.52
CA GLY A 711 23.42 10.15 0.66
C GLY A 711 22.86 11.57 0.60
N GLY A 712 21.54 11.75 0.78
CA GLY A 712 20.92 13.06 0.94
C GLY A 712 20.74 13.85 -0.36
N ALA A 713 21.19 15.11 -0.37
CA ALA A 713 20.75 16.12 -1.36
C ALA A 713 21.11 15.78 -2.82
N SER A 714 22.15 14.99 -3.08
CA SER A 714 22.53 14.57 -4.45
C SER A 714 21.41 13.81 -5.16
N ALA A 715 20.68 12.95 -4.43
CA ALA A 715 19.55 12.18 -4.93
C ALA A 715 18.29 13.03 -5.20
N LEU A 716 18.30 14.32 -4.84
CA LEU A 716 17.21 15.28 -5.08
C LEU A 716 17.58 16.32 -6.16
N VAL A 717 18.80 16.88 -6.11
CA VAL A 717 19.23 17.99 -6.99
C VAL A 717 19.21 17.60 -8.47
N TYR A 718 19.67 16.38 -8.80
CA TYR A 718 19.71 15.88 -10.17
C TYR A 718 18.61 14.85 -10.45
N ASN A 719 17.41 15.06 -9.90
CA ASN A 719 16.31 14.11 -9.97
C ASN A 719 15.11 14.64 -10.78
N ILE A 720 14.79 13.97 -11.89
CA ILE A 720 13.71 14.41 -12.78
C ILE A 720 12.32 14.31 -12.11
N LEU A 721 12.14 13.39 -11.15
CA LEU A 721 10.90 13.28 -10.36
C LEU A 721 10.71 14.51 -9.45
N VAL A 722 11.80 15.09 -8.93
CA VAL A 722 11.76 16.33 -8.14
C VAL A 722 11.38 17.53 -9.02
N ILE A 723 11.92 17.62 -10.24
CA ILE A 723 11.53 18.64 -11.23
C ILE A 723 10.03 18.53 -11.55
N TRP A 724 9.55 17.32 -11.80
CA TRP A 724 8.14 17.06 -12.09
C TRP A 724 7.22 17.36 -10.90
N ILE A 725 7.53 16.89 -9.69
CA ILE A 725 6.67 17.15 -8.51
C ILE A 725 6.64 18.65 -8.15
N SER A 726 7.73 19.39 -8.42
CA SER A 726 7.77 20.85 -8.27
C SER A 726 6.87 21.55 -9.31
N PHE A 727 6.91 21.11 -10.56
CA PHE A 727 6.01 21.59 -11.62
C PHE A 727 4.53 21.28 -11.30
N VAL A 728 4.24 20.10 -10.77
CA VAL A 728 2.90 19.75 -10.27
C VAL A 728 2.49 20.70 -9.15
N GLY A 729 3.32 20.91 -8.13
CA GLY A 729 3.05 21.80 -7.00
C GLY A 729 2.73 23.24 -7.45
N TYR A 730 3.52 23.77 -8.39
CA TYR A 730 3.26 25.05 -9.03
C TYR A 730 1.89 25.10 -9.72
N ASN A 731 1.47 24.04 -10.43
CA ASN A 731 0.17 23.99 -11.09
C ASN A 731 -1.01 23.69 -10.15
N LEU A 732 -0.78 23.08 -8.99
CA LEU A 732 -1.76 22.98 -7.91
C LEU A 732 -2.02 24.36 -7.26
N ALA A 733 -0.99 25.17 -7.10
CA ALA A 733 -1.06 26.51 -6.52
C ALA A 733 -1.55 27.58 -7.52
N TRP A 734 -0.92 27.72 -8.69
CA TRP A 734 -1.13 28.83 -9.64
C TRP A 734 -1.70 28.42 -11.03
N GLY A 735 -1.74 27.12 -11.36
CA GLY A 735 -2.24 26.62 -12.65
C GLY A 735 -3.75 26.80 -12.89
N LYS A 736 -4.29 26.30 -14.01
CA LYS A 736 -5.75 26.36 -14.28
C LYS A 736 -6.51 25.61 -13.18
N GLY A 737 -7.41 26.32 -12.50
CA GLY A 737 -8.11 25.80 -11.33
C GLY A 737 -7.21 25.52 -10.12
N GLY A 738 -6.08 26.22 -9.98
CA GLY A 738 -5.23 26.18 -8.78
C GLY A 738 -5.81 26.96 -7.59
N ILE A 739 -5.11 26.90 -6.45
CA ILE A 739 -5.54 27.50 -5.17
C ILE A 739 -5.59 29.03 -5.23
N PHE A 740 -4.57 29.67 -5.81
CA PHE A 740 -4.43 31.14 -5.85
C PHE A 740 -5.00 31.76 -7.14
N ASN A 741 -5.28 30.96 -8.17
CA ASN A 741 -5.73 31.43 -9.48
C ASN A 741 -7.26 31.61 -9.54
N GLN A 742 -7.75 32.78 -9.14
CA GLN A 742 -9.17 33.13 -9.24
C GLN A 742 -9.53 33.54 -10.69
N LYS A 743 -10.18 32.61 -11.40
CA LYS A 743 -10.70 32.68 -12.78
C LYS A 743 -10.59 34.05 -13.49
N ARG A 744 -9.63 34.18 -14.42
CA ARG A 744 -9.84 35.00 -15.64
C ARG A 744 -11.08 34.48 -16.38
N ARG A 745 -11.95 35.39 -16.85
CA ARG A 745 -13.12 35.08 -17.68
C ARG A 745 -12.75 35.14 -19.16
N SER A 746 -12.32 34.02 -19.71
CA SER A 746 -12.23 33.76 -21.16
C SER A 746 -12.01 32.26 -21.38
N SER A 747 -12.54 31.60 -22.41
CA SER A 747 -13.41 32.08 -23.51
C SER A 747 -14.73 31.30 -23.55
N SER A 748 -15.84 31.98 -23.78
CA SER A 748 -17.06 31.32 -24.24
C SER A 748 -16.85 30.79 -25.66
N PHE A 749 -17.22 29.54 -25.93
CA PHE A 749 -17.43 29.08 -27.30
C PHE A 749 -18.47 29.98 -27.99
N PRO A 750 -18.35 30.25 -29.31
CA PRO A 750 -19.39 30.92 -30.05
C PRO A 750 -20.69 30.11 -29.95
N ILE A 751 -21.81 30.83 -29.79
CA ILE A 751 -23.14 30.22 -29.63
C ILE A 751 -23.57 29.64 -30.98
N LEU A 752 -24.24 28.48 -30.95
CA LEU A 752 -24.85 27.90 -32.13
C LEU A 752 -26.15 28.64 -32.43
N GLU A 753 -26.17 29.45 -33.49
CA GLU A 753 -27.43 29.82 -34.15
C GLU A 753 -27.84 28.67 -35.07
N CYS A 754 -29.11 28.27 -34.99
CA CYS A 754 -29.67 27.16 -35.76
C CYS A 754 -30.83 27.72 -36.61
N PRO A 755 -30.75 27.71 -37.95
CA PRO A 755 -31.73 28.37 -38.80
C PRO A 755 -32.95 27.46 -39.03
N CYS A 756 -33.92 27.51 -38.13
CA CYS A 756 -35.22 26.84 -38.26
C CYS A 756 -36.35 27.73 -37.74
N ASN A 757 -37.16 28.28 -38.65
CA ASN A 757 -38.61 28.50 -38.47
C ASN A 757 -39.19 29.16 -39.73
N GLU A 758 -39.71 28.35 -40.66
CA GLU A 758 -40.88 28.69 -41.45
C GLU A 758 -41.51 27.41 -42.01
N GLU A 759 -42.86 27.41 -42.07
CA GLU A 759 -43.81 26.36 -42.49
C GLU A 759 -44.37 25.40 -41.43
N ASP A 760 -45.55 25.75 -40.90
CA ASP A 760 -46.66 24.81 -40.66
C ASP A 760 -48.02 25.56 -40.71
N ASP A 761 -48.44 25.98 -41.91
CA ASP A 761 -49.85 26.31 -42.19
C ASP A 761 -50.22 25.79 -43.58
N ASN A 762 -51.28 24.98 -43.67
CA ASN A 762 -51.49 24.11 -44.81
C ASN A 762 -52.97 23.78 -45.05
N ARG A 763 -53.60 24.57 -45.93
CA ARG A 763 -54.76 24.20 -46.78
C ARG A 763 -55.13 25.33 -47.73
N ASN A 764 -54.80 25.19 -49.02
CA ASN A 764 -55.83 24.93 -50.05
C ASN A 764 -55.29 25.02 -51.50
N VAL A 765 -55.50 23.91 -52.25
CA VAL A 765 -56.05 23.88 -53.62
C VAL A 765 -55.17 24.35 -54.82
N LEU A 766 -55.20 23.48 -55.86
CA LEU A 766 -54.85 23.65 -57.29
C LEU A 766 -53.40 23.52 -57.80
N HIS A 767 -53.32 22.89 -58.97
CA HIS A 767 -52.19 22.71 -59.90
C HIS A 767 -52.19 23.85 -60.97
N PRO A 768 -51.26 23.88 -61.95
CA PRO A 768 -49.80 24.03 -61.87
C PRO A 768 -49.35 25.17 -62.85
N ILE A 769 -48.10 25.13 -63.37
CA ILE A 769 -47.62 25.56 -64.72
C ILE A 769 -46.31 26.37 -64.70
N ASN A 770 -45.31 25.80 -65.39
CA ASN A 770 -44.19 26.33 -66.19
C ASN A 770 -43.62 27.77 -66.02
N ASN A 771 -42.29 27.80 -66.22
CA ASN A 771 -41.56 28.55 -67.28
C ASN A 771 -40.58 29.70 -66.92
N THR A 772 -39.32 29.45 -67.31
CA THR A 772 -38.35 30.35 -68.00
C THR A 772 -37.83 31.65 -67.38
N THR A 773 -36.53 31.63 -67.07
CA THR A 773 -35.45 32.45 -67.71
C THR A 773 -35.48 33.99 -67.62
N ILE A 774 -34.37 34.61 -67.19
CA ILE A 774 -33.56 35.63 -67.93
C ILE A 774 -32.45 36.23 -67.04
N SER A 775 -31.36 36.69 -67.67
CA SER A 775 -30.12 37.26 -67.13
C SER A 775 -30.08 38.80 -67.11
N LYS A 776 -29.16 39.39 -66.32
CA LYS A 776 -28.29 40.58 -66.58
C LYS A 776 -27.80 41.20 -65.24
N GLU A 777 -26.86 42.13 -65.13
CA GLU A 777 -25.54 42.44 -65.72
C GLU A 777 -25.15 43.89 -65.30
N GLN A 778 -23.89 44.09 -64.89
CA GLN A 778 -23.03 45.30 -65.01
C GLN A 778 -23.41 46.70 -64.44
N GLN A 779 -22.41 47.34 -63.77
CA GLN A 779 -21.87 48.74 -63.83
C GLN A 779 -21.38 49.18 -62.41
N GLN A 780 -20.15 49.68 -62.16
CA GLN A 780 -19.43 50.93 -62.56
C GLN A 780 -20.05 52.22 -61.92
N GLN A 781 -19.33 53.25 -61.42
CA GLN A 781 -17.90 53.65 -61.56
C GLN A 781 -17.38 54.68 -60.48
N GLN A 782 -16.07 54.62 -60.15
CA GLN A 782 -15.02 55.62 -59.72
C GLN A 782 -15.21 56.94 -58.87
N HIS A 783 -14.10 57.25 -58.14
CA HIS A 783 -13.56 58.55 -57.61
C HIS A 783 -14.19 59.25 -56.38
N GLY A 784 -13.46 60.01 -55.54
CA GLY A 784 -12.03 60.44 -55.57
C GLY A 784 -11.46 60.91 -54.19
N ASP A 785 -10.25 61.49 -54.16
CA ASP A 785 -9.34 61.61 -52.99
C ASP A 785 -9.48 62.84 -52.05
N ASN A 786 -8.88 62.79 -50.83
CA ASN A 786 -7.81 63.73 -50.38
C ASN A 786 -7.24 63.56 -48.93
N VAL A 787 -5.90 63.48 -48.83
CA VAL A 787 -4.97 64.16 -47.86
C VAL A 787 -4.91 63.78 -46.34
N TYR A 788 -3.67 63.74 -45.81
CA TYR A 788 -3.19 63.51 -44.42
C TYR A 788 -2.63 64.85 -43.79
N PRO A 789 -1.83 64.94 -42.68
CA PRO A 789 -1.40 63.98 -41.64
C PRO A 789 -1.36 64.48 -40.15
N LEU A 790 -0.92 63.57 -39.27
CA LEU A 790 0.01 63.77 -38.12
C LEU A 790 -0.48 64.13 -36.70
N SER A 791 0.47 63.95 -35.77
CA SER A 791 0.35 63.71 -34.32
C SER A 791 1.06 64.76 -33.46
N LEU A 792 0.74 64.83 -32.15
CA LEU A 792 1.74 64.74 -31.07
C LEU A 792 1.11 64.39 -29.70
N ALA A 793 1.91 64.40 -28.61
CA ALA A 793 1.55 63.95 -27.26
C ALA A 793 2.29 64.77 -26.16
N ILE A 794 2.23 64.32 -24.88
CA ILE A 794 2.92 64.86 -23.67
C ILE A 794 2.11 66.08 -23.09
N THR A 795 1.96 66.36 -21.77
CA THR A 795 2.89 66.29 -20.60
C THR A 795 2.18 66.03 -19.24
N LYS A 796 2.94 65.98 -18.13
CA LYS A 796 2.50 65.93 -16.70
C LYS A 796 2.70 67.29 -15.99
N ALA A 797 1.96 67.52 -14.89
CA ALA A 797 2.32 68.27 -13.65
C ALA A 797 1.02 68.60 -12.86
N SER A 798 1.07 69.19 -11.66
CA SER A 798 1.35 68.63 -10.31
C SER A 798 0.97 69.72 -9.26
N ASP A 799 1.01 69.41 -7.95
CA ASP A 799 1.06 70.39 -6.82
C ASP A 799 -0.25 71.20 -6.57
N ASP A 800 -0.57 71.83 -5.42
CA ASP A 800 -0.42 71.56 -3.95
C ASP A 800 -1.54 72.41 -3.23
N MET A 801 -1.71 72.73 -1.92
CA MET A 801 -1.05 72.54 -0.62
C MET A 801 -2.08 72.79 0.55
N MET A 802 -1.66 72.60 1.81
CA MET A 802 -2.27 73.07 3.10
C MET A 802 -3.55 72.39 3.65
N THR A 803 -3.96 72.55 4.93
CA THR A 803 -3.40 72.30 6.30
C THR A 803 -4.17 73.10 7.38
N VAL A 804 -4.12 72.68 8.67
CA VAL A 804 -4.26 73.46 9.97
C VAL A 804 -5.39 73.02 10.96
N HIS A 805 -5.07 73.19 12.26
CA HIS A 805 -5.71 72.90 13.57
C HIS A 805 -7.14 73.48 13.83
N GLY A 806 -7.85 73.17 14.94
CA GLY A 806 -7.65 72.20 16.05
C GLY A 806 -8.47 72.47 17.36
N SER A 807 -8.24 71.63 18.38
CA SER A 807 -8.43 71.80 19.86
C SER A 807 -9.74 72.30 20.56
N SER A 808 -10.19 71.48 21.53
CA SER A 808 -10.52 71.79 22.97
C SER A 808 -11.88 72.35 23.48
N THR A 809 -12.49 71.55 24.39
CA THR A 809 -13.12 71.87 25.71
C THR A 809 -14.33 72.81 25.89
N SER A 810 -15.41 72.31 26.52
CA SER A 810 -15.99 72.86 27.79
C SER A 810 -17.16 72.02 28.37
N ASN A 811 -17.27 71.94 29.70
CA ASN A 811 -18.46 71.51 30.51
C ASN A 811 -19.04 72.78 31.19
N PRO A 812 -20.34 72.89 31.58
CA PRO A 812 -20.85 72.22 32.82
C PRO A 812 -22.40 71.98 32.94
N ASN A 813 -22.83 71.35 34.06
CA ASN A 813 -24.06 71.55 34.90
C ASN A 813 -25.48 71.74 34.28
N SER A 814 -26.62 71.28 34.86
CA SER A 814 -26.90 70.54 36.12
C SER A 814 -28.34 69.95 36.16
N SER A 815 -28.62 69.15 37.21
CA SER A 815 -29.91 68.96 37.94
C SER A 815 -31.13 68.18 37.36
N SER A 816 -31.43 67.08 38.09
CA SER A 816 -32.75 66.59 38.59
C SER A 816 -33.81 65.86 37.72
N SER A 817 -34.14 64.65 38.21
CA SER A 817 -35.42 63.91 38.24
C SER A 817 -36.06 63.35 36.95
N GLY A 818 -36.83 62.27 37.12
CA GLY A 818 -37.66 61.61 36.09
C GLY A 818 -37.33 60.12 35.88
N GLU A 819 -38.35 59.26 35.87
CA GLU A 819 -38.22 57.82 35.63
C GLU A 819 -38.63 57.40 34.20
N SER A 820 -38.33 56.14 33.88
CA SER A 820 -39.05 55.25 32.94
C SER A 820 -38.73 55.27 31.42
N SER A 821 -38.42 54.05 30.95
CA SER A 821 -38.82 53.40 29.68
C SER A 821 -38.73 54.10 28.30
N SER A 822 -37.99 53.41 27.42
CA SER A 822 -38.35 53.01 26.04
C SER A 822 -38.38 54.03 24.88
N SER A 823 -37.30 53.93 24.07
CA SER A 823 -37.31 53.74 22.59
C SER A 823 -37.97 54.74 21.62
N ALA A 824 -37.10 55.32 20.78
CA ALA A 824 -37.32 55.68 19.35
C ALA A 824 -38.33 56.83 19.06
N SER A 825 -38.18 57.64 17.99
CA SER A 825 -37.76 57.27 16.63
C SER A 825 -37.36 58.50 15.77
N SER A 826 -37.83 58.58 14.50
CA SER A 826 -37.47 59.47 13.37
C SER A 826 -35.99 59.42 12.89
N THR A 827 -35.61 59.00 11.67
CA THR A 827 -36.08 59.26 10.25
C THR A 827 -35.50 60.58 9.67
N PRO A 828 -35.43 60.81 8.32
CA PRO A 828 -36.12 60.10 7.24
C PRO A 828 -35.35 59.81 5.91
N PHE A 829 -35.89 58.84 5.13
CA PHE A 829 -36.20 58.85 3.67
C PHE A 829 -35.14 59.28 2.61
N ASN A 830 -35.16 58.81 1.35
CA ASN A 830 -35.72 57.62 0.69
C ASN A 830 -35.13 57.53 -0.75
N GLY A 831 -35.15 56.37 -1.40
CA GLY A 831 -34.73 56.20 -2.80
C GLY A 831 -34.55 54.73 -3.20
N SER A 832 -35.06 54.32 -4.36
CA SER A 832 -35.04 52.91 -4.79
C SER A 832 -34.67 52.76 -6.27
N PRO A 833 -34.34 51.53 -6.73
CA PRO A 833 -35.40 50.74 -7.36
C PRO A 833 -35.46 49.25 -6.94
N ARG A 834 -36.65 48.65 -7.06
CA ARG A 834 -36.87 47.19 -6.93
C ARG A 834 -36.83 46.53 -8.31
N PHE A 835 -36.34 45.29 -8.42
CA PHE A 835 -37.04 44.15 -9.05
C PHE A 835 -36.24 42.82 -8.92
N TRP A 836 -36.86 41.69 -9.30
CA TRP A 836 -36.29 40.33 -9.40
C TRP A 836 -35.83 39.62 -8.11
N ALA A 837 -36.79 39.27 -7.25
CA ALA A 837 -36.69 38.01 -6.50
C ALA A 837 -36.99 36.82 -7.44
N LYS A 838 -36.16 35.76 -7.45
CA LYS A 838 -36.52 34.49 -8.09
C LYS A 838 -35.89 33.28 -7.38
N ASN A 839 -36.73 32.27 -7.15
CA ASN A 839 -36.49 31.17 -6.20
C ASN A 839 -35.17 30.41 -6.41
N ARG A 840 -34.28 30.53 -5.43
CA ARG A 840 -33.48 29.38 -4.97
C ARG A 840 -34.08 28.91 -3.66
N LYS A 841 -34.46 27.63 -3.56
CA LYS A 841 -34.58 26.99 -2.24
C LYS A 841 -33.19 27.03 -1.62
N ARG A 842 -32.96 27.96 -0.68
CA ARG A 842 -31.85 27.85 0.28
C ARG A 842 -32.09 26.55 1.06
N MET A 843 -31.03 25.79 1.36
CA MET A 843 -31.08 24.90 2.51
C MET A 843 -30.98 25.82 3.72
N GLU A 844 -32.12 26.10 4.31
CA GLU A 844 -32.26 26.92 5.51
C GLU A 844 -32.09 26.00 6.70
N TYR A 845 -30.84 25.90 7.19
CA TYR A 845 -30.52 25.11 8.37
C TYR A 845 -31.36 25.62 9.55
N GLN A 846 -32.06 24.70 10.20
CA GLN A 846 -32.84 25.05 11.39
C GLN A 846 -31.87 25.30 12.55
N ASP A 847 -30.79 24.52 12.64
CA ASP A 847 -29.75 24.63 13.68
C ASP A 847 -30.34 24.73 15.10
N GLU A 848 -31.42 23.99 15.33
CA GLU A 848 -32.10 23.85 16.60
C GLU A 848 -31.14 23.30 17.68
N GLN A 849 -31.22 23.87 18.88
CA GLN A 849 -30.44 23.47 20.04
C GLN A 849 -31.18 22.39 20.85
N LEU A 850 -30.46 21.63 21.67
CA LEU A 850 -31.10 20.75 22.64
C LEU A 850 -31.88 21.58 23.68
N ARG A 851 -32.83 20.93 24.36
CA ARG A 851 -33.54 21.53 25.50
C ARG A 851 -32.55 21.94 26.60
N ARG A 852 -32.62 23.21 27.03
CA ARG A 852 -31.79 23.81 28.11
C ARG A 852 -31.77 22.90 29.34
N SER A 853 -30.57 22.63 29.87
CA SER A 853 -30.40 21.69 30.98
C SER A 853 -30.76 22.33 32.33
N LYS A 854 -31.44 21.59 33.21
CA LYS A 854 -31.67 21.99 34.61
C LYS A 854 -30.36 22.12 35.41
N TRP A 855 -29.33 21.36 35.03
CA TRP A 855 -28.05 21.32 35.75
C TRP A 855 -27.11 22.46 35.33
N ALA A 856 -26.72 23.31 36.28
CA ALA A 856 -25.86 24.48 36.02
C ALA A 856 -24.52 24.13 35.36
N ILE A 857 -23.86 23.05 35.79
CA ILE A 857 -22.59 22.59 35.20
C ILE A 857 -22.71 22.25 33.70
N ILE A 858 -23.82 21.64 33.28
CA ILE A 858 -24.10 21.31 31.87
C ILE A 858 -24.28 22.59 31.04
N ARG A 859 -24.95 23.61 31.60
CA ARG A 859 -25.08 24.94 30.99
C ARG A 859 -23.72 25.66 30.87
N TRP A 860 -22.87 25.55 31.90
CA TRP A 860 -21.55 26.18 31.93
C TRP A 860 -20.62 25.63 30.83
N PHE A 861 -20.60 24.30 30.64
CA PHE A 861 -19.87 23.67 29.52
C PHE A 861 -20.58 23.83 28.16
N ARG A 862 -21.78 24.43 28.12
CA ARG A 862 -22.62 24.60 26.92
C ARG A 862 -22.95 23.28 26.23
N LEU A 863 -23.00 22.19 26.98
CA LEU A 863 -23.32 20.84 26.50
C LEU A 863 -24.75 20.75 25.93
N ASP A 864 -25.67 21.53 26.48
CA ASP A 864 -27.05 21.70 26.00
C ASP A 864 -27.18 22.66 24.81
N ARG A 865 -26.12 23.39 24.44
CA ARG A 865 -26.10 24.26 23.25
C ARG A 865 -25.67 23.53 21.97
N LEU A 866 -25.46 22.21 22.02
CA LEU A 866 -25.24 21.39 20.83
C LEU A 866 -26.39 21.59 19.83
N GLN A 867 -26.05 21.83 18.56
CA GLN A 867 -26.98 21.98 17.45
C GLN A 867 -26.89 20.74 16.56
N PRO A 868 -27.74 19.70 16.72
CA PRO A 868 -27.43 18.37 16.20
C PRO A 868 -27.37 18.29 14.66
N GLU A 869 -28.09 19.17 13.96
CA GLU A 869 -28.00 19.29 12.50
C GLU A 869 -26.55 19.56 12.04
N ARG A 870 -25.75 20.29 12.82
CA ARG A 870 -24.36 20.65 12.49
C ARG A 870 -23.40 19.46 12.47
N ALA A 871 -23.75 18.36 13.14
CA ALA A 871 -23.00 17.10 13.09
C ALA A 871 -23.19 16.33 11.78
N VAL A 872 -24.32 16.52 11.09
CA VAL A 872 -24.77 15.72 9.93
C VAL A 872 -24.91 16.53 8.63
N THR A 873 -24.37 17.75 8.62
CA THR A 873 -24.38 18.68 7.50
C THR A 873 -23.01 19.34 7.30
N SER A 874 -22.80 19.99 6.16
CA SER A 874 -21.52 20.61 5.77
C SER A 874 -21.74 21.97 5.12
N TYR A 875 -20.79 22.90 5.28
CA TYR A 875 -20.71 24.12 4.48
C TYR A 875 -20.21 23.86 3.05
N TRP A 876 -19.51 22.74 2.81
CA TRP A 876 -18.78 22.50 1.58
C TRP A 876 -19.52 21.60 0.60
N VAL A 877 -20.21 20.58 1.12
CA VAL A 877 -20.86 19.50 0.36
C VAL A 877 -22.29 19.23 0.86
N SER A 878 -23.06 18.39 0.18
CA SER A 878 -24.37 17.94 0.68
C SER A 878 -24.23 16.89 1.78
N SER A 879 -25.20 16.72 2.68
CA SER A 879 -25.18 15.65 3.70
C SER A 879 -25.08 14.24 3.10
N LYS A 880 -25.59 14.03 1.88
CA LYS A 880 -25.41 12.77 1.13
C LYS A 880 -23.96 12.57 0.71
N THR A 881 -23.28 13.63 0.29
CA THR A 881 -21.84 13.62 -0.02
C THR A 881 -20.99 13.45 1.24
N LEU A 882 -21.39 14.08 2.36
CA LEU A 882 -20.74 13.90 3.66
C LEU A 882 -20.82 12.44 4.13
N LEU A 883 -21.98 11.79 3.97
CA LEU A 883 -22.12 10.36 4.20
C LEU A 883 -21.18 9.52 3.31
N PHE A 884 -21.09 9.81 2.01
CA PHE A 884 -20.16 9.11 1.10
C PHE A 884 -18.67 9.31 1.45
N ILE A 885 -18.31 10.39 2.14
CA ILE A 885 -16.95 10.62 2.67
C ILE A 885 -16.74 9.85 3.98
N ARG A 886 -17.76 9.83 4.85
CA ARG A 886 -17.71 9.14 6.15
C ARG A 886 -17.69 7.63 6.06
N ILE A 887 -18.36 7.02 5.07
CA ILE A 887 -18.39 5.55 4.88
C ILE A 887 -16.97 4.93 4.79
N PRO A 888 -16.07 5.35 3.87
CA PRO A 888 -14.73 4.79 3.79
C PRO A 888 -13.84 5.16 4.99
N ILE A 889 -14.00 6.36 5.56
CA ILE A 889 -13.27 6.79 6.77
C ILE A 889 -13.63 5.89 7.97
N ALA A 890 -14.93 5.66 8.19
CA ALA A 890 -15.42 4.79 9.24
C ALA A 890 -14.93 3.34 9.02
N LEU A 891 -15.11 2.79 7.82
CA LEU A 891 -14.64 1.44 7.48
C LEU A 891 -13.13 1.28 7.70
N TYR A 892 -12.31 2.24 7.27
CA TYR A 892 -10.87 2.24 7.54
C TYR A 892 -10.58 2.21 9.03
N SER A 893 -11.22 3.10 9.82
CA SER A 893 -11.04 3.12 11.27
C SER A 893 -11.50 1.81 11.96
N THR A 894 -12.53 1.14 11.45
CA THR A 894 -12.95 -0.19 11.92
C THR A 894 -11.86 -1.23 11.68
N VAL A 895 -11.29 -1.28 10.47
CA VAL A 895 -10.25 -2.26 10.14
C VAL A 895 -8.99 -2.00 10.97
N ILE A 896 -8.57 -0.73 11.15
CA ILE A 896 -7.44 -0.39 12.03
C ILE A 896 -7.72 -0.76 13.50
N MET A 897 -8.96 -0.59 13.99
CA MET A 897 -9.32 -0.97 15.35
C MET A 897 -9.13 -2.48 15.58
N TRP A 898 -9.67 -3.31 14.68
CA TRP A 898 -9.52 -4.77 14.78
C TRP A 898 -8.08 -5.24 14.51
N ALA A 899 -7.35 -4.58 13.62
CA ALA A 899 -5.93 -4.86 13.39
C ALA A 899 -5.09 -4.53 14.63
N SER A 900 -5.33 -3.40 15.29
CA SER A 900 -4.64 -2.98 16.53
C SER A 900 -4.89 -3.96 17.68
N ILE A 901 -6.15 -4.37 17.89
CA ILE A 901 -6.51 -5.40 18.87
C ILE A 901 -5.83 -6.73 18.51
N GLY A 902 -5.92 -7.15 17.25
CA GLY A 902 -5.36 -8.41 16.75
C GLY A 902 -3.84 -8.50 16.89
N THR A 903 -3.09 -7.48 16.49
CA THR A 903 -1.63 -7.44 16.63
C THR A 903 -1.21 -7.41 18.09
N THR A 904 -1.86 -6.60 18.94
CA THR A 904 -1.51 -6.54 20.37
C THR A 904 -1.84 -7.86 21.09
N ALA A 905 -2.90 -8.56 20.69
CA ALA A 905 -3.21 -9.90 21.19
C ALA A 905 -2.21 -10.96 20.69
N GLN A 906 -1.72 -10.87 19.46
CA GLN A 906 -0.67 -11.74 18.93
C GLN A 906 0.69 -11.52 19.61
N GLU A 907 1.01 -10.28 20.00
CA GLU A 907 2.19 -9.96 20.81
C GLU A 907 2.03 -10.32 22.30
N GLY A 908 0.84 -10.77 22.73
CA GLY A 908 0.53 -11.15 24.11
C GLY A 908 0.27 -9.96 25.07
N ASP A 909 0.50 -8.72 24.62
CA ASP A 909 0.46 -7.52 25.47
C ASP A 909 -0.94 -6.89 25.62
N PHE A 910 -1.99 -7.61 25.23
CA PHE A 910 -3.38 -7.09 25.27
C PHE A 910 -3.81 -6.60 26.66
N GLN A 911 -3.21 -7.13 27.73
CA GLN A 911 -3.44 -6.66 29.11
C GLN A 911 -3.08 -5.17 29.30
N ARG A 912 -2.11 -4.64 28.53
CA ARG A 912 -1.71 -3.22 28.55
C ARG A 912 -2.45 -2.35 27.53
N TYR A 913 -3.22 -2.94 26.61
CA TYR A 913 -3.85 -2.23 25.48
C TYR A 913 -4.65 -0.99 25.90
N PHE A 914 -5.46 -1.10 26.96
CA PHE A 914 -6.29 -0.01 27.47
C PHE A 914 -5.55 0.98 28.39
N ALA A 915 -4.31 0.70 28.79
CA ALA A 915 -3.49 1.63 29.56
C ALA A 915 -3.00 2.81 28.70
N HIS A 916 -2.73 2.59 27.41
CA HIS A 916 -2.09 3.58 26.55
C HIS A 916 -3.06 4.67 26.07
N PHE A 917 -2.81 5.93 26.46
CA PHE A 917 -3.49 7.11 25.92
C PHE A 917 -3.56 7.17 24.39
N THR A 918 -2.55 6.64 23.70
CA THR A 918 -2.51 6.61 22.22
C THR A 918 -3.57 5.68 21.63
N GLN A 919 -3.80 4.51 22.24
CA GLN A 919 -4.90 3.60 21.88
C GLN A 919 -6.25 4.21 22.28
N LEU A 920 -6.38 4.74 23.50
CA LEU A 920 -7.61 5.40 23.98
C LEU A 920 -8.02 6.59 23.08
N THR A 921 -7.05 7.35 22.56
CA THR A 921 -7.26 8.42 21.58
C THR A 921 -7.92 7.90 20.29
N PHE A 922 -7.42 6.77 19.76
CA PHE A 922 -7.95 6.18 18.54
C PHE A 922 -9.32 5.52 18.77
N ILE A 923 -9.55 4.92 19.94
CA ILE A 923 -10.87 4.42 20.37
C ILE A 923 -11.89 5.55 20.40
N GLY A 924 -11.55 6.70 20.98
CA GLY A 924 -12.42 7.87 20.99
C GLY A 924 -12.73 8.41 19.58
N LEU A 925 -11.73 8.47 18.71
CA LEU A 925 -11.92 8.87 17.30
C LEU A 925 -12.82 7.90 16.54
N HIS A 926 -12.57 6.60 16.65
CA HIS A 926 -13.37 5.57 16.00
C HIS A 926 -14.83 5.58 16.49
N ALA A 927 -15.05 5.67 17.80
CA ALA A 927 -16.39 5.79 18.39
C ALA A 927 -17.14 7.00 17.82
N TYR A 928 -16.50 8.18 17.75
CA TYR A 928 -17.11 9.36 17.13
C TYR A 928 -17.48 9.14 15.66
N LEU A 929 -16.56 8.57 14.87
CA LEU A 929 -16.78 8.32 13.45
C LEU A 929 -17.97 7.36 13.20
N ILE A 930 -18.13 6.33 14.03
CA ILE A 930 -19.27 5.41 13.96
C ILE A 930 -20.57 6.08 14.42
N THR A 931 -20.58 6.80 15.55
CA THR A 931 -21.78 7.50 16.05
C THR A 931 -22.24 8.60 15.08
N VAL A 932 -21.32 9.39 14.53
CA VAL A 932 -21.68 10.45 13.57
C VAL A 932 -22.10 9.87 12.22
N LEU A 933 -21.53 8.74 11.79
CA LEU A 933 -22.00 8.00 10.61
C LEU A 933 -23.45 7.53 10.79
N TYR A 934 -23.76 6.89 11.93
CA TYR A 934 -25.11 6.44 12.28
C TYR A 934 -26.12 7.59 12.20
N HIS A 935 -25.86 8.70 12.90
CA HIS A 935 -26.74 9.86 12.86
C HIS A 935 -26.86 10.49 11.47
N ASN A 936 -25.79 10.49 10.65
CA ASN A 936 -25.83 10.98 9.27
C ASN A 936 -26.68 10.07 8.37
N VAL A 937 -26.71 8.75 8.63
CA VAL A 937 -27.61 7.81 7.94
C VAL A 937 -29.06 8.05 8.37
N CYS A 938 -29.34 8.23 9.66
CA CYS A 938 -30.67 8.56 10.17
C CYS A 938 -31.24 9.85 9.54
N TYR A 939 -30.47 10.95 9.59
CA TYR A 939 -30.83 12.26 9.00
C TYR A 939 -31.17 12.19 7.48
N LEU A 940 -30.72 11.14 6.78
CA LEU A 940 -30.99 10.91 5.36
C LEU A 940 -32.05 9.83 5.08
N ARG A 941 -32.59 9.18 6.12
CA ARG A 941 -33.65 8.16 6.04
C ARG A 941 -34.99 8.61 6.61
N THR A 942 -35.03 9.64 7.46
CA THR A 942 -36.28 10.14 8.08
C THR A 942 -37.28 10.66 7.03
N SER A 943 -38.56 10.29 7.20
CA SER A 943 -39.66 10.68 6.29
C SER A 943 -39.95 12.18 6.29
N GLN A 944 -39.66 12.88 7.38
CA GLN A 944 -39.60 14.34 7.43
C GLN A 944 -38.20 14.81 7.00
N PRO A 945 -38.05 15.57 5.90
CA PRO A 945 -36.75 16.01 5.43
C PRO A 945 -36.05 16.98 6.41
N HIS A 946 -34.73 16.81 6.55
CA HIS A 946 -33.82 17.77 7.19
C HIS A 946 -33.87 17.94 8.72
N GLN A 947 -34.56 17.07 9.47
CA GLN A 947 -34.51 17.11 10.94
C GLN A 947 -33.61 16.00 11.55
N PRO A 948 -32.75 16.31 12.55
CA PRO A 948 -31.79 15.39 13.15
C PRO A 948 -32.39 14.51 14.27
N ASN A 949 -33.56 13.90 14.01
CA ASN A 949 -34.39 13.24 15.04
C ASN A 949 -33.69 12.14 15.84
N SER A 950 -32.65 11.51 15.30
CA SER A 950 -31.83 10.53 16.04
C SER A 950 -31.07 11.12 17.24
N PHE A 951 -30.85 12.44 17.28
CA PHE A 951 -30.28 13.13 18.44
C PHE A 951 -31.37 13.64 19.41
N PHE A 952 -32.54 14.04 18.91
CA PHE A 952 -33.65 14.48 19.78
C PHE A 952 -34.36 13.32 20.47
N ASN A 953 -34.42 12.15 19.83
CA ASN A 953 -35.06 10.96 20.37
C ASN A 953 -34.15 10.12 21.30
N GLN A 954 -32.87 10.47 21.45
CA GLN A 954 -31.94 9.77 22.34
C GLN A 954 -31.75 10.52 23.67
N PRO A 955 -31.44 9.83 24.79
CA PRO A 955 -31.23 10.47 26.09
C PRO A 955 -30.21 11.62 26.03
N SER A 956 -30.52 12.75 26.65
CA SER A 956 -29.67 13.96 26.59
C SER A 956 -28.23 13.74 27.04
N VAL A 957 -27.99 12.77 27.93
CA VAL A 957 -26.65 12.37 28.35
C VAL A 957 -25.80 11.87 27.18
N LEU A 958 -26.37 11.12 26.22
CA LEU A 958 -25.65 10.68 25.02
C LEU A 958 -25.30 11.85 24.10
N ASN A 959 -26.17 12.86 24.02
CA ASN A 959 -25.87 14.10 23.28
C ASN A 959 -24.73 14.90 23.95
N TYR A 960 -24.71 14.95 25.30
CA TYR A 960 -23.63 15.58 26.06
C TYR A 960 -22.31 14.83 25.86
N LEU A 961 -22.32 13.50 25.96
CA LEU A 961 -21.14 12.65 25.71
C LEU A 961 -20.65 12.76 24.26
N PHE A 962 -21.54 12.80 23.26
CA PHE A 962 -21.17 13.03 21.86
C PHE A 962 -20.51 14.40 21.64
N SER A 963 -21.06 15.45 22.26
CA SER A 963 -20.47 16.79 22.26
C SER A 963 -19.07 16.78 22.90
N TYR A 964 -18.93 16.18 24.08
CA TYR A 964 -17.66 16.10 24.79
C TYR A 964 -16.61 15.26 24.04
N LEU A 965 -17.03 14.15 23.43
CA LEU A 965 -16.18 13.31 22.58
C LEU A 965 -15.61 14.11 21.41
N TYR A 966 -16.43 14.91 20.72
CA TYR A 966 -15.95 15.80 19.65
C TYR A 966 -14.87 16.78 20.15
N HIS A 967 -15.12 17.43 21.29
CA HIS A 967 -14.16 18.37 21.89
C HIS A 967 -12.83 17.70 22.29
N SER A 968 -12.88 16.43 22.68
CA SER A 968 -11.69 15.64 23.04
C SER A 968 -10.90 15.21 21.80
N ILE A 969 -11.54 14.57 20.82
CA ILE A 969 -10.84 13.94 19.68
C ILE A 969 -10.08 14.96 18.82
N VAL A 970 -10.58 16.19 18.67
CA VAL A 970 -9.93 17.20 17.81
C VAL A 970 -8.60 17.70 18.38
N VAL A 971 -8.40 17.60 19.70
CA VAL A 971 -7.14 17.92 20.38
C VAL A 971 -6.28 16.67 20.53
N PHE A 972 -6.87 15.55 20.96
CA PHE A 972 -6.15 14.33 21.25
C PHE A 972 -5.49 13.77 19.97
N ASN A 973 -6.16 13.81 18.81
CA ASN A 973 -5.59 13.36 17.53
C ASN A 973 -4.67 14.40 16.85
N ILE A 974 -4.26 15.44 17.56
CA ILE A 974 -3.07 16.26 17.21
C ILE A 974 -1.92 15.90 18.16
N ILE A 975 -2.18 15.88 19.47
CA ILE A 975 -1.13 15.69 20.47
C ILE A 975 -0.62 14.25 20.50
N THR A 976 -1.48 13.25 20.34
CA THR A 976 -1.05 11.84 20.28
C THR A 976 -0.04 11.60 19.15
N PRO A 977 -0.28 12.02 17.88
CA PRO A 977 0.75 12.02 16.85
C PRO A 977 2.03 12.78 17.20
N ILE A 978 1.93 14.02 17.73
CA ILE A 978 3.12 14.83 18.06
C ILE A 978 3.97 14.17 19.17
N VAL A 979 3.35 13.79 20.28
CA VAL A 979 4.03 13.10 21.40
C VAL A 979 4.54 11.73 20.96
N TYR A 980 3.82 11.04 20.05
CA TYR A 980 4.33 9.80 19.49
C TYR A 980 5.60 10.02 18.68
N TRP A 981 5.57 10.83 17.61
CA TRP A 981 6.74 10.98 16.72
C TRP A 981 7.89 11.80 17.31
N CYS A 982 7.63 12.71 18.27
CA CYS A 982 8.67 13.54 18.88
C CYS A 982 9.23 12.98 20.20
N ALA A 983 8.48 12.12 20.91
CA ALA A 983 8.94 11.52 22.18
C ALA A 983 8.89 9.98 22.14
N LEU A 984 7.74 9.34 21.91
CA LEU A 984 7.62 7.88 22.07
C LEU A 984 8.34 7.07 20.99
N ALA A 985 8.35 7.46 19.72
CA ALA A 985 9.06 6.74 18.67
C ALA A 985 10.59 6.92 18.80
N PRO A 986 11.13 8.13 19.07
CA PRO A 986 12.52 8.29 19.49
C PRO A 986 12.86 7.47 20.74
N MET A 987 12.04 7.55 21.81
CA MET A 987 12.28 6.81 23.05
C MET A 987 12.14 5.29 22.89
N ALA A 988 11.24 4.78 22.06
CA ALA A 988 11.20 3.36 21.70
C ALA A 988 12.48 2.96 20.94
N SER A 989 12.96 3.81 20.03
CA SER A 989 14.22 3.58 19.31
C SER A 989 15.49 3.74 20.15
N THR A 990 15.41 4.32 21.37
CA THR A 990 16.56 4.41 22.30
C THR A 990 16.44 3.49 23.51
N ALA A 991 15.22 3.17 23.96
CA ALA A 991 14.97 2.12 24.96
C ALA A 991 15.26 0.73 24.37
N ALA A 992 14.92 0.50 23.10
CA ALA A 992 15.36 -0.69 22.37
C ALA A 992 16.89 -0.86 22.45
N ASN A 993 17.67 0.23 22.32
CA ASN A 993 19.13 0.18 22.39
C ASN A 993 19.69 -0.19 23.78
N GLN A 994 18.84 -0.34 24.81
CA GLN A 994 19.28 -0.64 26.17
C GLN A 994 18.57 -1.84 26.80
N GLU A 995 17.32 -2.17 26.40
CA GLU A 995 16.69 -3.46 26.66
C GLU A 995 16.00 -4.03 25.41
N THR A 996 16.46 -5.20 24.96
CA THR A 996 15.82 -6.03 23.92
C THR A 996 15.45 -5.30 22.62
N ILE A 997 16.46 -4.93 21.81
CA ILE A 997 16.21 -4.62 20.40
C ILE A 997 15.56 -5.84 19.73
N THR A 998 14.26 -5.78 19.52
CA THR A 998 13.45 -6.82 18.88
C THR A 998 12.39 -6.13 18.03
N LYS A 999 11.72 -6.90 17.17
CA LYS A 999 10.78 -6.48 16.11
C LYS A 999 11.42 -6.14 14.76
N ASP A 1000 11.43 -7.14 13.88
CA ASP A 1000 10.74 -6.95 12.60
C ASP A 1000 9.28 -6.68 12.92
N GLU A 1001 8.91 -5.39 12.96
CA GLU A 1001 7.51 -5.02 12.89
C GLU A 1001 7.03 -5.47 11.50
N PRO A 1002 6.07 -6.41 11.40
CA PRO A 1002 5.55 -6.82 10.11
C PRO A 1002 4.99 -5.59 9.38
N PRO A 1003 4.92 -5.56 8.03
CA PRO A 1003 4.30 -4.46 7.29
C PRO A 1003 2.90 -4.06 7.81
N VAL A 1004 2.14 -5.04 8.33
CA VAL A 1004 0.85 -4.84 9.03
C VAL A 1004 1.01 -3.99 10.30
N LEU A 1005 2.01 -4.25 11.15
CA LEU A 1005 2.25 -3.49 12.37
C LEU A 1005 2.76 -2.08 12.04
N TRP A 1006 3.68 -1.91 11.09
CA TRP A 1006 4.10 -0.59 10.60
C TRP A 1006 2.90 0.24 10.09
N TRP A 1007 1.98 -0.40 9.37
CA TRP A 1007 0.73 0.20 8.90
C TRP A 1007 -0.26 0.52 10.03
N VAL A 1008 -0.41 -0.35 11.04
CA VAL A 1008 -1.21 -0.10 12.25
C VAL A 1008 -0.63 1.07 13.05
N THR A 1009 0.65 1.03 13.41
CA THR A 1009 1.39 2.10 14.08
C THR A 1009 1.24 3.44 13.36
N THR A 1010 1.47 3.48 12.04
CA THR A 1010 1.29 4.68 11.21
C THR A 1010 -0.18 5.13 11.16
N SER A 1011 -1.14 4.22 11.24
CA SER A 1011 -2.57 4.56 11.22
C SER A 1011 -3.08 5.12 12.55
N LEU A 1012 -2.68 4.51 13.67
CA LEU A 1012 -3.02 4.96 15.02
C LEU A 1012 -2.37 6.31 15.33
N HIS A 1013 -1.11 6.52 14.91
CA HIS A 1013 -0.28 7.64 15.35
C HIS A 1013 0.06 8.65 14.23
N GLY A 1014 -0.49 8.47 13.03
CA GLY A 1014 -0.34 9.40 11.90
C GLY A 1014 -1.65 9.63 11.14
N VAL A 1015 -2.25 8.58 10.56
CA VAL A 1015 -3.48 8.71 9.76
C VAL A 1015 -4.67 9.21 10.61
N SER A 1016 -4.69 8.91 11.91
CA SER A 1016 -5.66 9.40 12.89
C SER A 1016 -5.85 10.93 12.87
N PHE A 1017 -4.78 11.71 12.71
CA PHE A 1017 -4.84 13.15 12.49
C PHE A 1017 -5.65 13.51 11.23
N VAL A 1018 -5.40 12.80 10.13
CA VAL A 1018 -6.08 13.03 8.84
C VAL A 1018 -7.58 12.71 8.95
N LEU A 1019 -7.94 11.58 9.57
CA LEU A 1019 -9.35 11.20 9.76
C LEU A 1019 -10.10 12.22 10.63
N MET A 1020 -9.47 12.72 11.70
CA MET A 1020 -10.01 13.79 12.54
C MET A 1020 -10.13 15.12 11.78
N MET A 1021 -9.11 15.52 11.01
CA MET A 1021 -9.14 16.77 10.25
C MET A 1021 -10.21 16.76 9.15
N MET A 1022 -10.55 15.60 8.58
CA MET A 1022 -11.71 15.48 7.68
C MET A 1022 -13.01 15.88 8.40
N GLU A 1023 -13.22 15.47 9.65
CA GLU A 1023 -14.41 15.87 10.42
C GLU A 1023 -14.41 17.36 10.80
N VAL A 1024 -13.26 17.92 11.20
CA VAL A 1024 -13.11 19.36 11.46
C VAL A 1024 -13.39 20.20 10.21
N ILE A 1025 -12.83 19.80 9.06
CA ILE A 1025 -12.99 20.52 7.79
C ILE A 1025 -14.42 20.41 7.28
N PHE A 1026 -15.00 19.21 7.24
CA PHE A 1026 -16.25 18.96 6.52
C PHE A 1026 -17.53 19.16 7.33
N SER A 1027 -17.54 18.86 8.63
CA SER A 1027 -18.75 19.06 9.45
C SER A 1027 -19.03 20.56 9.69
N ARG A 1028 -20.16 20.88 10.33
CA ARG A 1028 -20.42 22.23 10.87
C ARG A 1028 -20.25 22.30 12.39
N MET A 1029 -19.74 21.24 13.04
CA MET A 1029 -19.55 21.16 14.50
C MET A 1029 -18.70 22.31 15.06
N THR A 1030 -18.97 22.77 16.27
CA THR A 1030 -18.26 23.89 16.91
C THR A 1030 -17.59 23.50 18.21
N LEU A 1031 -16.54 24.24 18.56
CA LEU A 1031 -15.89 24.17 19.86
C LEU A 1031 -16.36 25.31 20.78
N TYR A 1032 -16.50 25.03 22.08
CA TYR A 1032 -16.87 26.01 23.09
C TYR A 1032 -15.71 26.24 24.07
N VAL A 1033 -15.25 27.48 24.27
CA VAL A 1033 -14.04 27.78 25.07
C VAL A 1033 -14.01 27.04 26.41
N ASN A 1034 -15.12 27.05 27.16
CA ASN A 1034 -15.27 26.41 28.47
C ASN A 1034 -14.94 24.90 28.50
N MET A 1035 -15.10 24.19 27.37
CA MET A 1035 -14.78 22.76 27.27
C MET A 1035 -13.28 22.46 27.37
N VAL A 1036 -12.39 23.45 27.22
CA VAL A 1036 -10.94 23.26 27.46
C VAL A 1036 -10.67 22.70 28.85
N LEU A 1037 -11.47 23.09 29.85
CA LEU A 1037 -11.34 22.60 31.22
C LEU A 1037 -11.70 21.12 31.35
N LEU A 1038 -12.74 20.64 30.65
CA LEU A 1038 -13.08 19.20 30.63
C LEU A 1038 -12.02 18.39 29.88
N VAL A 1039 -11.57 18.86 28.71
CA VAL A 1039 -10.49 18.23 27.93
C VAL A 1039 -9.19 18.14 28.74
N PHE A 1040 -8.87 19.18 29.52
CA PHE A 1040 -7.74 19.19 30.46
C PHE A 1040 -7.95 18.24 31.66
N ILE A 1041 -9.16 18.22 32.25
CA ILE A 1041 -9.50 17.28 33.33
C ILE A 1041 -9.35 15.82 32.87
N ASN A 1042 -9.75 15.46 31.65
CA ASN A 1042 -9.50 14.12 31.09
C ASN A 1042 -8.01 13.76 31.09
N VAL A 1043 -7.13 14.71 30.77
CA VAL A 1043 -5.67 14.51 30.76
C VAL A 1043 -5.14 14.37 32.18
N VAL A 1044 -5.61 15.18 33.13
CA VAL A 1044 -5.26 15.07 34.55
C VAL A 1044 -5.75 13.75 35.16
N LEU A 1045 -6.95 13.28 34.82
CA LEU A 1045 -7.47 11.97 35.24
C LEU A 1045 -6.64 10.83 34.64
N TYR A 1046 -6.22 10.94 33.38
CA TYR A 1046 -5.30 9.97 32.79
C TYR A 1046 -3.92 10.00 33.44
N MET A 1047 -3.40 11.18 33.78
CA MET A 1047 -2.17 11.33 34.56
C MET A 1047 -2.27 10.61 35.90
N PHE A 1048 -3.37 10.75 36.64
CA PHE A 1048 -3.63 9.96 37.85
C PHE A 1048 -3.77 8.45 37.57
N LEU A 1049 -4.39 8.04 36.47
CA LEU A 1049 -4.48 6.64 36.06
C LEU A 1049 -3.08 6.00 35.87
N THR A 1050 -2.09 6.73 35.36
CA THR A 1050 -0.71 6.19 35.26
C THR A 1050 -0.07 5.91 36.62
N PHE A 1051 -0.34 6.73 37.66
CA PHE A 1051 0.08 6.43 39.04
C PHE A 1051 -0.65 5.20 39.60
N ILE A 1052 -1.95 5.05 39.33
CA ILE A 1052 -2.73 3.87 39.77
C ILE A 1052 -2.19 2.60 39.12
N ILE A 1053 -1.91 2.62 37.81
CA ILE A 1053 -1.31 1.50 37.08
C ILE A 1053 0.06 1.16 37.67
N TYR A 1054 0.94 2.15 37.89
CA TYR A 1054 2.23 1.91 38.55
C TYR A 1054 2.08 1.30 39.94
N ALA A 1055 1.19 1.83 40.79
CA ALA A 1055 0.95 1.34 42.15
C ALA A 1055 0.35 -0.08 42.22
N THR A 1056 -0.27 -0.55 41.13
CA THR A 1056 -0.92 -1.89 41.05
C THR A 1056 -0.15 -2.91 40.21
N THR A 1057 0.80 -2.48 39.38
CA THR A 1057 1.53 -3.37 38.45
C THR A 1057 3.05 -3.19 38.46
N GLY A 1058 3.57 -2.18 39.16
CA GLY A 1058 5.00 -1.80 39.13
C GLY A 1058 5.46 -1.14 37.82
N TRP A 1059 4.54 -0.89 36.87
CA TRP A 1059 4.88 -0.46 35.51
C TRP A 1059 4.38 0.96 35.21
N TRP A 1060 5.28 1.81 34.70
CA TRP A 1060 4.93 3.13 34.17
C TRP A 1060 4.53 3.04 32.69
N VAL A 1061 3.32 3.53 32.38
CA VAL A 1061 2.73 3.44 31.03
C VAL A 1061 3.58 4.11 29.94
N TYR A 1062 4.32 5.17 30.29
CA TYR A 1062 5.32 5.82 29.43
C TYR A 1062 6.54 6.23 30.26
N GLY A 1063 7.75 5.95 29.76
CA GLY A 1063 9.00 6.19 30.48
C GLY A 1063 9.29 7.67 30.81
N PHE A 1064 8.69 8.63 30.09
CA PHE A 1064 8.81 10.06 30.42
C PHE A 1064 7.84 10.54 31.53
N LEU A 1065 6.92 9.68 31.97
CA LEU A 1065 6.02 9.92 33.10
C LEU A 1065 6.53 9.31 34.41
N ASP A 1066 7.64 8.56 34.38
CA ASP A 1066 8.23 7.95 35.57
C ASP A 1066 8.68 9.03 36.58
N TRP A 1067 7.99 9.06 37.72
CA TRP A 1067 8.23 10.05 38.77
C TRP A 1067 9.61 9.91 39.45
N GLY A 1068 10.30 8.77 39.29
CA GLY A 1068 11.67 8.56 39.76
C GLY A 1068 12.70 9.49 39.12
N GLN A 1069 12.43 10.04 37.93
CA GLN A 1069 13.31 11.01 37.26
C GLN A 1069 13.11 12.47 37.76
N GLY A 1070 12.24 12.68 38.75
CA GLY A 1070 12.10 13.94 39.49
C GLY A 1070 11.72 15.14 38.63
N GLY A 1071 12.51 16.21 38.70
CA GLY A 1071 12.20 17.50 38.06
C GLY A 1071 12.01 17.45 36.53
N LYS A 1072 12.64 16.49 35.84
CA LYS A 1072 12.42 16.27 34.40
C LYS A 1072 10.99 15.80 34.11
N THR A 1073 10.49 14.86 34.90
CA THR A 1073 9.13 14.34 34.81
C THR A 1073 8.10 15.39 35.17
N ALA A 1074 8.32 16.17 36.24
CA ALA A 1074 7.45 17.31 36.56
C ALA A 1074 7.33 18.30 35.38
N GLY A 1075 8.44 18.54 34.67
CA GLY A 1075 8.45 19.31 33.42
C GLY A 1075 7.59 18.70 32.30
N TRP A 1076 7.62 17.37 32.11
CA TRP A 1076 6.76 16.67 31.15
C TRP A 1076 5.26 16.78 31.49
N TYR A 1077 4.87 16.57 32.75
CA TYR A 1077 3.47 16.70 33.17
C TYR A 1077 2.93 18.11 32.91
N ILE A 1078 3.69 19.16 33.27
CA ILE A 1078 3.32 20.56 33.04
C ILE A 1078 3.29 20.87 31.53
N GLY A 1079 4.34 20.51 30.79
CA GLY A 1079 4.47 20.81 29.36
C GLY A 1079 3.40 20.14 28.50
N ILE A 1080 3.08 18.87 28.78
CA ILE A 1080 2.00 18.15 28.10
C ILE A 1080 0.64 18.77 28.47
N GLY A 1081 0.38 19.07 29.74
CA GLY A 1081 -0.86 19.73 30.17
C GLY A 1081 -1.08 21.08 29.48
N ALA A 1082 -0.02 21.90 29.38
CA ALA A 1082 -0.05 23.16 28.64
C ALA A 1082 -0.29 22.96 27.13
N ALA A 1083 0.32 21.93 26.52
CA ALA A 1083 0.12 21.62 25.10
C ALA A 1083 -1.35 21.31 24.77
N PHE A 1084 -2.08 20.57 25.63
CA PHE A 1084 -3.52 20.32 25.44
C PHE A 1084 -4.34 21.62 25.41
N ILE A 1085 -4.01 22.59 26.26
CA ILE A 1085 -4.66 23.91 26.28
C ILE A 1085 -4.33 24.70 25.00
N VAL A 1086 -3.06 24.76 24.60
CA VAL A 1086 -2.62 25.48 23.39
C VAL A 1086 -3.26 24.89 22.13
N VAL A 1087 -3.22 23.57 21.96
CA VAL A 1087 -3.81 22.89 20.79
C VAL A 1087 -5.34 23.02 20.77
N TYR A 1088 -6.00 23.06 21.93
CA TYR A 1088 -7.43 23.36 22.02
C TYR A 1088 -7.75 24.75 21.42
N PHE A 1089 -6.97 25.78 21.78
CA PHE A 1089 -7.17 27.13 21.22
C PHE A 1089 -6.77 27.23 19.73
N VAL A 1090 -5.74 26.50 19.28
CA VAL A 1090 -5.43 26.38 17.84
C VAL A 1090 -6.59 25.76 17.08
N GLN A 1091 -7.19 24.66 17.58
CA GLN A 1091 -8.38 24.07 16.99
C GLN A 1091 -9.58 25.02 17.01
N PHE A 1092 -9.80 25.75 18.11
CA PHE A 1092 -10.85 26.78 18.18
C PHE A 1092 -10.69 27.85 17.09
N LEU A 1093 -9.46 28.31 16.83
CA LEU A 1093 -9.14 29.23 15.74
C LEU A 1093 -9.39 28.60 14.36
N PHE A 1094 -9.03 27.33 14.14
CA PHE A 1094 -9.37 26.62 12.89
C PHE A 1094 -10.88 26.53 12.64
N HIS A 1095 -11.67 26.27 13.69
CA HIS A 1095 -13.13 26.24 13.61
C HIS A 1095 -13.72 27.64 13.32
N MET A 1096 -13.19 28.69 13.97
CA MET A 1096 -13.55 30.08 13.69
C MET A 1096 -13.23 30.47 12.23
N LEU A 1097 -12.06 30.09 11.73
CA LEU A 1097 -11.61 30.34 10.36
C LEU A 1097 -12.50 29.62 9.35
N ARG A 1098 -12.78 28.33 9.55
CA ARG A 1098 -13.71 27.54 8.71
C ARG A 1098 -15.08 28.21 8.62
N ASP A 1099 -15.66 28.59 9.75
CA ASP A 1099 -16.97 29.24 9.81
C ASP A 1099 -16.94 30.67 9.24
N TRP A 1100 -15.83 31.40 9.37
CA TRP A 1100 -15.63 32.72 8.76
C TRP A 1100 -15.52 32.63 7.22
N VAL A 1101 -14.78 31.66 6.68
CA VAL A 1101 -14.72 31.38 5.24
C VAL A 1101 -16.12 30.99 4.73
N ALA A 1102 -16.86 30.16 5.48
CA ALA A 1102 -18.24 29.81 5.14
C ALA A 1102 -19.18 31.02 5.12
N ARG A 1103 -19.06 31.94 6.08
CA ARG A 1103 -19.79 33.23 6.09
C ARG A 1103 -19.41 34.10 4.88
N LYS A 1104 -18.11 34.33 4.65
CA LYS A 1104 -17.58 35.19 3.56
C LYS A 1104 -17.94 34.65 2.16
N LEU A 1105 -18.10 33.33 2.01
CA LEU A 1105 -18.57 32.69 0.78
C LEU A 1105 -20.11 32.60 0.67
N GLY A 1106 -20.87 33.23 1.56
CA GLY A 1106 -22.33 33.25 1.54
C GLY A 1106 -23.00 31.91 1.84
N ARG A 1107 -22.29 30.99 2.52
CA ARG A 1107 -22.75 29.62 2.84
C ARG A 1107 -23.25 29.45 4.28
N ASN A 1108 -23.11 30.49 5.10
CA ASN A 1108 -23.56 30.54 6.48
C ASN A 1108 -24.28 31.89 6.72
N PRO A 1109 -25.57 32.01 6.38
CA PRO A 1109 -26.32 33.25 6.57
C PRO A 1109 -26.62 33.48 8.06
N ARG A 1110 -26.47 34.73 8.54
CA ARG A 1110 -27.01 35.13 9.85
C ARG A 1110 -28.53 34.98 9.82
N LYS A 1111 -29.10 34.24 10.78
CA LYS A 1111 -30.43 34.60 11.32
C LYS A 1111 -30.27 35.97 12.03
N PRO A 1112 -31.26 36.88 11.96
CA PRO A 1112 -31.25 38.07 12.81
C PRO A 1112 -31.15 37.66 14.28
N GLU A 1113 -30.48 38.47 15.09
CA GLU A 1113 -30.43 38.25 16.53
C GLU A 1113 -31.82 38.54 17.11
N MET A 1114 -32.53 37.48 17.52
CA MET A 1114 -33.57 37.67 18.53
C MET A 1114 -32.88 38.22 19.78
N ARG A 1115 -33.45 39.28 20.35
CA ARG A 1115 -32.96 39.90 21.59
C ARG A 1115 -32.76 38.83 22.65
N GLN A 1116 -31.69 38.97 23.43
CA GLN A 1116 -31.56 38.21 24.67
C GLN A 1116 -32.78 38.54 25.55
N VAL A 1117 -33.62 37.53 25.81
CA VAL A 1117 -34.52 37.57 26.97
C VAL A 1117 -33.62 37.37 28.18
N ASN A 1118 -33.69 38.27 29.15
CA ASN A 1118 -32.85 38.22 30.34
C ASN A 1118 -33.25 37.01 31.19
N GLU A 1119 -32.29 36.38 31.87
CA GLU A 1119 -32.51 35.09 32.56
C GLU A 1119 -33.34 35.21 33.86
N ASN A 1120 -33.94 36.38 34.14
CA ASN A 1120 -34.70 36.68 35.35
C ASN A 1120 -36.21 36.41 35.23
N ASP A 1121 -36.77 36.37 34.02
CA ASP A 1121 -38.24 36.31 33.81
C ASP A 1121 -38.81 34.88 33.92
N GLU A 1122 -37.98 33.83 33.82
CA GLU A 1122 -38.45 32.43 33.90
C GLU A 1122 -38.81 31.99 35.34
N GLU A 1123 -38.17 32.53 36.39
CA GLU A 1123 -38.51 32.18 37.80
C GLU A 1123 -39.82 32.82 38.26
N ALA A 1124 -40.09 34.06 37.84
CA ALA A 1124 -41.39 34.72 38.08
C ALA A 1124 -42.57 33.98 37.42
N GLY A 1125 -42.30 33.19 36.37
CA GLY A 1125 -43.29 32.37 35.67
C GLY A 1125 -43.75 31.13 36.43
N GLN A 1126 -42.96 30.58 37.37
CA GLN A 1126 -43.31 29.34 38.08
C GLN A 1126 -43.92 29.57 39.48
N LEU A 1127 -43.77 30.76 40.05
CA LEU A 1127 -44.35 31.11 41.37
C LEU A 1127 -45.79 31.66 41.30
N ARG A 1128 -46.34 31.89 40.10
CA ARG A 1128 -47.73 32.35 39.92
C ARG A 1128 -48.78 31.23 39.97
N ASP A 1129 -48.39 29.97 39.80
CA ASP A 1129 -49.31 28.81 39.82
C ASP A 1129 -49.49 28.20 41.23
N SER A 1130 -48.81 28.70 42.28
CA SER A 1130 -48.81 28.08 43.61
C SER A 1130 -49.43 28.90 44.76
N GLY A 1131 -49.94 30.11 44.49
CA GLY A 1131 -50.89 30.80 45.39
C GLY A 1131 -50.42 31.14 46.82
N ILE A 1132 -49.13 31.39 47.04
CA ILE A 1132 -48.58 31.77 48.37
C ILE A 1132 -48.15 33.24 48.34
N ASP A 1133 -48.62 34.03 49.32
CA ASP A 1133 -48.10 35.37 49.57
C ASP A 1133 -46.70 35.32 50.19
N THR A 1134 -45.78 36.11 49.66
CA THR A 1134 -44.39 36.23 50.11
C THR A 1134 -44.05 37.68 50.48
N SER A 1135 -45.04 38.43 50.96
CA SER A 1135 -44.91 39.78 51.53
C SER A 1135 -43.97 39.88 52.75
N GLN A 1136 -43.47 38.75 53.28
CA GLN A 1136 -42.43 38.69 54.31
C GLN A 1136 -41.30 37.72 53.94
N LEU A 1137 -40.12 38.26 53.63
CA LEU A 1137 -38.77 37.75 53.95
C LEU A 1137 -37.72 38.81 53.51
N PRO A 1138 -36.66 39.08 54.28
CA PRO A 1138 -35.69 40.12 53.95
C PRO A 1138 -34.69 39.67 52.88
N ARG A 1139 -34.17 40.63 52.09
CA ARG A 1139 -33.22 40.39 51.00
C ARG A 1139 -31.79 40.15 51.51
N TYR A 1140 -31.09 39.25 50.83
CA TYR A 1140 -29.64 39.27 50.60
C TYR A 1140 -29.38 38.81 49.15
#